data_AF-A0A5D0N5U1-F1
#
_entry.id   AF-A0A5D0N5U1-F1
#
_cell.length_a   1.000
_cell.length_b   1.000
_cell.length_c   1.000
_cell.angle_alpha   90.00
_cell.angle_beta   90.00
_cell.angle_gamma   90.00
#
_symmetry.space_group_name_H-M   'P 1'
#
loop_
_entity.id
_entity.type
_entity.pdbx_description
1 polymer ?
#
loop_
_entity_poly.entity_id
_entity_poly.type
_entity_poly.pdbx_seq_one_letter_code
_entity_poly.pdbx_strand_id
1 'polypeptide(L)'
;MSNAPGLAEIRYRVGRHSSVKASILRGLADHNLPALAGLGARDDVDPTIALADGFACMAEVLTFYTERIAHESFLRTAVERLSIVELSRLIGYRPDPGVAAEAWLAFTVEEARTLPHQPARPVQVHVGTQVQSVPGQNELPVTFETVAPIEARAEWNAIPPVRSQWPSELKGRTSLTLARTGHRLNPGDRLLMLGSARATQSSSTDWEVRALSGVEEDSATDTTVVTWDVALTKAIPVSGATVHVFRLRAPMFGHNAPSPWLLSTSGTSLGNLADLATGTWNNFALPTDRVDLDQAYPQVVKNGWVLAQQQGQSDHLARVSGVSLPSCSDFGLSAKITRVMLDNTLPSTFERRSSVVYAQSEQLPLTADALTSAVEGDQVVLDTEVPLVSGQPLAVQGPAAGAPLGAELLSEVVRIAATADAVVVASGRTTVRFVRALSRAYDRTSTTFNANVAPAIEGAGVGEILGSGDATAVGQAFVLKQQPLTWTAGAGGRDAQLEVRVDEVAWDHRSSLFGAGAEDRVYTVETRDDGTSLVRFGDGVEGARLPTGQANVRARYRTGLGADGNVRTGQLTTLLSRPLGIASVANPAPAMGGEDPEPLTQARRNAPVTVRTLDRVVSRLDVEDYARAYPGVLTASAAWIPTGSSRGLALTVMGPGGALIDASVPTYQNLLDALRSASDTSLAVTLLSHVPVFLTLALRVLPDPDRVAEAVLADVRRLLLDAFGLESRELGQRTSVDEVVTLAHRAPGVVAVDVERLRRSDAPADVDVQHRVPAHPGGLGPANALQPAEIITLRNEDLTLEVLT
;
A
#
# COMPACT_ATOMS: atom_id res chain seq x y z
N MET A 1 49.51 -29.97 13.89
CA MET A 1 48.31 -29.20 14.27
C MET A 1 47.18 -29.64 13.36
N SER A 2 46.03 -30.06 13.90
CA SER A 2 44.86 -30.44 13.10
C SER A 2 43.85 -29.29 13.08
N ASN A 3 43.89 -28.45 12.05
CA ASN A 3 42.85 -27.45 11.82
C ASN A 3 41.65 -28.16 11.19
N ALA A 4 40.63 -28.46 12.00
CA ALA A 4 39.41 -29.07 11.51
C ALA A 4 38.64 -28.09 10.59
N PRO A 5 37.86 -28.58 9.61
CA PRO A 5 36.99 -27.73 8.80
C PRO A 5 36.00 -26.96 9.68
N GLY A 6 35.73 -25.70 9.33
CA GLY A 6 34.70 -24.89 9.99
C GLY A 6 35.12 -24.19 11.29
N LEU A 7 36.42 -24.15 11.63
CA LEU A 7 36.89 -23.31 12.73
C LEU A 7 36.82 -21.81 12.38
N ALA A 8 36.63 -20.97 13.39
CA ALA A 8 36.65 -19.50 13.23
C ALA A 8 38.07 -18.92 13.21
N GLU A 9 39.07 -19.75 13.53
CA GLU A 9 40.48 -19.38 13.51
C GLU A 9 41.33 -20.57 13.06
N ILE A 10 42.45 -20.28 12.38
CA ILE A 10 43.45 -21.29 12.02
C ILE A 10 44.56 -21.25 13.04
N ARG A 11 44.81 -22.37 13.71
CA ARG A 11 45.99 -22.53 14.57
C ARG A 11 47.19 -22.80 13.68
N TYR A 12 47.98 -21.77 13.45
CA TYR A 12 49.19 -21.84 12.61
C TYR A 12 50.45 -21.41 13.38
N ARG A 13 50.30 -20.87 14.59
CA ARG A 13 51.41 -20.40 15.40
C ARG A 13 52.31 -21.56 15.86
N VAL A 14 53.59 -21.51 15.51
CA VAL A 14 54.58 -22.55 15.88
C VAL A 14 54.91 -22.52 17.38
N GLY A 15 54.87 -21.35 18.02
CA GLY A 15 55.08 -21.19 19.46
C GLY A 15 54.84 -19.76 19.93
N ARG A 16 54.61 -19.57 21.24
CA ARG A 16 54.64 -18.27 21.92
C ARG A 16 56.03 -18.04 22.52
N HIS A 17 56.38 -16.79 22.87
CA HIS A 17 57.68 -16.45 23.47
C HIS A 17 58.12 -17.45 24.55
N SER A 18 57.25 -17.72 25.53
CA SER A 18 57.58 -18.62 26.65
C SER A 18 57.93 -20.05 26.19
N SER A 19 57.18 -20.59 25.23
CA SER A 19 57.44 -21.92 24.68
C SER A 19 58.71 -21.98 23.84
N VAL A 20 59.01 -20.91 23.09
CA VAL A 20 60.22 -20.81 22.27
C VAL A 20 61.46 -20.65 23.15
N LYS A 21 61.42 -19.73 24.13
CA LYS A 21 62.48 -19.53 25.13
C LYS A 21 62.76 -20.85 25.85
N ALA A 22 61.73 -21.52 26.37
CA ALA A 22 61.89 -22.80 27.05
C ALA A 22 62.49 -23.88 26.14
N SER A 23 62.13 -23.91 24.85
CA SER A 23 62.70 -24.85 23.88
C SER A 23 64.18 -24.57 23.60
N ILE A 24 64.57 -23.29 23.47
CA ILE A 24 65.97 -22.88 23.28
C ILE A 24 66.79 -23.23 24.52
N LEU A 25 66.29 -22.93 25.72
CA LEU A 25 66.95 -23.26 26.98
C LEU A 25 67.13 -24.76 27.18
N ARG A 26 66.17 -25.58 26.72
CA ARG A 26 66.30 -27.04 26.69
C ARG A 26 67.38 -27.48 25.69
N GLY A 27 67.45 -26.85 24.53
CA GLY A 27 68.48 -27.11 23.51
C GLY A 27 69.90 -26.77 23.98
N LEU A 28 70.06 -25.73 24.81
CA LEU A 28 71.35 -25.42 25.45
C LEU A 28 71.85 -26.54 26.38
N ALA A 29 70.95 -27.41 26.85
CA ALA A 29 71.29 -28.57 27.67
C ALA A 29 71.34 -29.88 26.86
N ASP A 30 71.24 -29.82 25.53
CA ASP A 30 71.26 -31.01 24.67
C ASP A 30 72.67 -31.58 24.54
N HIS A 31 72.84 -32.85 24.94
CA HIS A 31 74.12 -33.56 24.87
C HIS A 31 74.64 -33.74 23.44
N ASN A 32 73.77 -33.60 22.43
CA ASN A 32 74.16 -33.69 21.01
C ASN A 32 74.79 -32.41 20.48
N LEU A 33 74.81 -31.32 21.28
CA LEU A 33 75.41 -30.04 20.94
C LEU A 33 76.59 -29.72 21.89
N PRO A 34 77.69 -30.50 21.86
CA PRO A 34 78.77 -30.39 22.84
C PRO A 34 79.47 -29.03 22.84
N ALA A 35 79.42 -28.30 21.72
CA ALA A 35 79.93 -26.93 21.62
C ALA A 35 79.19 -25.93 22.54
N LEU A 36 77.95 -26.25 22.94
CA LEU A 36 77.11 -25.40 23.80
C LEU A 36 77.17 -25.81 25.28
N ALA A 37 77.83 -26.94 25.61
CA ALA A 37 77.84 -27.51 26.96
C ALA A 37 78.42 -26.55 28.04
N GLY A 38 79.24 -25.57 27.63
CA GLY A 38 79.78 -24.54 28.53
C GLY A 38 78.78 -23.46 28.94
N LEU A 39 77.61 -23.36 28.28
CA LEU A 39 76.59 -22.33 28.52
C LEU A 39 75.60 -22.76 29.61
N GLY A 40 76.11 -22.88 30.84
CA GLY A 40 75.37 -23.38 32.01
C GLY A 40 74.56 -22.33 32.80
N ALA A 41 74.76 -21.04 32.55
CA ALA A 41 74.06 -19.96 33.25
C ALA A 41 72.56 -19.97 32.93
N ARG A 42 71.71 -19.65 33.92
CA ARG A 42 70.24 -19.63 33.79
C ARG A 42 69.59 -18.37 34.35
N ASP A 43 70.40 -17.36 34.64
CA ASP A 43 69.93 -16.05 35.09
C ASP A 43 69.52 -15.20 33.88
N ASP A 44 68.42 -14.45 33.99
CA ASP A 44 67.95 -13.57 32.94
C ASP A 44 68.92 -12.40 32.65
N VAL A 45 69.85 -12.08 33.56
CA VAL A 45 70.93 -11.10 33.29
C VAL A 45 72.12 -11.67 32.49
N ASP A 46 72.18 -12.99 32.26
CA ASP A 46 73.23 -13.58 31.44
C ASP A 46 73.04 -13.20 29.95
N PRO A 47 74.09 -12.74 29.24
CA PRO A 47 73.98 -12.35 27.82
C PRO A 47 73.45 -13.45 26.89
N THR A 48 73.71 -14.72 27.20
CA THR A 48 73.20 -15.88 26.43
C THR A 48 71.70 -16.03 26.61
N ILE A 49 71.21 -15.85 27.85
CA ILE A 49 69.79 -15.92 28.17
C ILE A 49 69.05 -14.70 27.60
N ALA A 50 69.65 -13.51 27.68
CA ALA A 50 69.14 -12.30 27.04
C ALA A 50 69.04 -12.45 25.51
N LEU A 51 70.03 -13.08 24.85
CA LEU A 51 69.97 -13.37 23.41
C LEU A 51 68.87 -14.39 23.08
N ALA A 52 68.73 -15.45 23.89
CA ALA A 52 67.65 -16.44 23.73
C ALA A 52 66.26 -15.80 23.93
N ASP A 53 66.14 -14.88 24.89
CA ASP A 53 64.93 -14.10 25.14
C ASP A 53 64.60 -13.16 23.97
N GLY A 54 65.60 -12.44 23.45
CA GLY A 54 65.47 -11.60 22.26
C GLY A 54 65.04 -12.39 21.03
N PHE A 55 65.63 -13.57 20.80
CA PHE A 55 65.21 -14.46 19.72
C PHE A 55 63.78 -14.98 19.94
N ALA A 56 63.40 -15.34 21.17
CA ALA A 56 62.05 -15.77 21.49
C ALA A 56 61.01 -14.66 21.25
N CYS A 57 61.36 -13.40 21.51
CA CYS A 57 60.53 -12.23 21.17
C CYS A 57 60.38 -12.06 19.64
N MET A 58 61.48 -12.13 18.89
CA MET A 58 61.44 -12.11 17.42
C MET A 58 60.56 -13.25 16.86
N ALA A 59 60.74 -14.47 17.38
CA ALA A 59 59.95 -15.63 16.98
C ALA A 59 58.46 -15.45 17.34
N GLU A 60 58.16 -14.79 18.47
CA GLU A 60 56.80 -14.48 18.85
C GLU A 60 56.10 -13.58 17.81
N VAL A 61 56.79 -12.53 17.37
CA VAL A 61 56.30 -11.59 16.36
C VAL A 61 56.14 -12.27 15.00
N LEU A 62 57.15 -13.03 14.55
CA LEU A 62 57.09 -13.72 13.26
C LEU A 62 55.95 -14.75 13.23
N THR A 63 55.85 -15.59 14.26
CA THR A 63 54.79 -16.62 14.32
C THR A 63 53.40 -16.02 14.48
N PHE A 64 53.27 -14.85 15.12
CA PHE A 64 52.02 -14.10 15.16
C PHE A 64 51.59 -13.65 13.76
N TYR A 65 52.48 -12.99 13.01
CA TYR A 65 52.16 -12.50 11.67
C TYR A 65 51.89 -13.64 10.69
N THR A 66 52.64 -14.75 10.74
CA THR A 66 52.36 -15.92 9.88
C THR A 66 50.98 -16.50 10.16
N GLU A 67 50.53 -16.52 11.42
CA GLU A 67 49.17 -16.95 11.74
C GLU A 67 48.11 -15.97 11.21
N ARG A 68 48.34 -14.66 11.32
CA ARG A 68 47.43 -13.67 10.72
C ARG A 68 47.35 -13.81 9.20
N ILE A 69 48.48 -14.00 8.52
CA ILE A 69 48.52 -14.28 7.06
C ILE A 69 47.74 -15.57 6.71
N ALA A 70 47.88 -16.62 7.53
CA ALA A 70 47.12 -17.85 7.33
C ALA A 70 45.61 -17.61 7.49
N HIS A 71 45.18 -16.77 8.43
CA HIS A 71 43.77 -16.39 8.60
C HIS A 71 43.22 -15.70 7.35
N GLU A 72 44.01 -14.84 6.70
CA GLU A 72 43.64 -14.16 5.46
C GLU A 72 43.56 -15.06 4.22
N SER A 73 43.97 -16.32 4.31
CA SER A 73 43.97 -17.26 3.18
C SER A 73 42.64 -18.00 2.98
N PHE A 74 41.68 -17.86 3.90
CA PHE A 74 40.39 -18.53 3.83
C PHE A 74 39.24 -17.57 4.14
N LEU A 75 38.17 -17.63 3.34
CA LEU A 75 37.04 -16.71 3.43
C LEU A 75 36.42 -16.61 4.83
N ARG A 76 36.34 -17.74 5.55
CA ARG A 76 35.76 -17.80 6.89
C ARG A 76 36.60 -17.10 7.96
N THR A 77 37.92 -17.10 7.80
CA THR A 77 38.88 -16.63 8.82
C THR A 77 39.50 -15.28 8.47
N ALA A 78 39.41 -14.85 7.21
CA ALA A 78 39.89 -13.56 6.75
C ALA A 78 39.18 -12.42 7.49
N VAL A 79 39.94 -11.43 7.93
CA VAL A 79 39.41 -10.23 8.60
C VAL A 79 39.54 -9.02 7.69
N GLU A 80 40.58 -8.97 6.85
CA GLU A 80 40.81 -7.88 5.92
C GLU A 80 39.84 -7.91 4.75
N ARG A 81 39.37 -6.71 4.36
CA ARG A 81 38.43 -6.53 3.24
C ARG A 81 38.97 -7.08 1.94
N LEU A 82 40.21 -6.71 1.60
CA LEU A 82 40.85 -7.10 0.35
C LEU A 82 40.91 -8.63 0.22
N SER A 83 41.28 -9.34 1.28
CA SER A 83 41.35 -10.81 1.28
C SER A 83 40.00 -11.44 0.95
N ILE A 84 38.92 -10.96 1.57
CA ILE A 84 37.57 -11.49 1.35
C ILE A 84 37.15 -11.29 -0.10
N VAL A 85 37.37 -10.09 -0.64
CA VAL A 85 36.98 -9.74 -2.01
C VAL A 85 37.78 -10.55 -3.03
N GLU A 86 39.10 -10.63 -2.88
CA GLU A 86 39.94 -11.39 -3.82
C GLU A 86 39.66 -12.89 -3.73
N LEU A 87 39.49 -13.45 -2.53
CA LEU A 87 39.13 -14.87 -2.36
C LEU A 87 37.75 -15.18 -2.96
N SER A 88 36.78 -14.29 -2.79
CA SER A 88 35.46 -14.42 -3.42
C SER A 88 35.55 -14.29 -4.95
N ARG A 89 36.40 -13.41 -5.48
CA ARG A 89 36.59 -13.23 -6.92
C ARG A 89 37.12 -14.51 -7.59
N LEU A 90 37.95 -15.30 -6.90
CA LEU A 90 38.46 -16.58 -7.41
C LEU A 90 37.34 -17.59 -7.75
N ILE A 91 36.19 -17.47 -7.08
CA ILE A 91 35.02 -18.31 -7.34
C ILE A 91 33.93 -17.60 -8.16
N GLY A 92 34.27 -16.47 -8.79
CA GLY A 92 33.35 -15.69 -9.61
C GLY A 92 32.38 -14.81 -8.81
N TYR A 93 32.51 -14.76 -7.47
CA TYR A 93 31.68 -13.92 -6.63
C TYR A 93 32.24 -12.51 -6.49
N ARG A 94 31.38 -11.50 -6.58
CA ARG A 94 31.69 -10.12 -6.25
C ARG A 94 30.63 -9.61 -5.28
N PRO A 95 31.01 -8.88 -4.21
CA PRO A 95 30.03 -8.25 -3.34
C PRO A 95 29.07 -7.40 -4.15
N ASP A 96 27.79 -7.51 -3.84
CA ASP A 96 26.77 -6.84 -4.60
C ASP A 96 26.82 -5.32 -4.41
N PRO A 97 26.64 -4.52 -5.49
CA PRO A 97 26.44 -3.09 -5.35
C PRO A 97 25.08 -2.82 -4.68
N GLY A 98 24.98 -1.65 -4.06
CA GLY A 98 23.72 -1.18 -3.51
C GLY A 98 22.71 -0.85 -4.61
N VAL A 99 21.44 -0.78 -4.23
CA VAL A 99 20.29 -0.56 -5.11
C VAL A 99 19.62 0.76 -4.76
N ALA A 100 19.16 1.48 -5.76
CA ALA A 100 18.38 2.71 -5.59
C ALA A 100 16.94 2.42 -5.19
N ALA A 101 16.40 3.25 -4.31
CA ALA A 101 14.97 3.22 -4.02
C ALA A 101 14.12 3.68 -5.21
N GLU A 102 12.94 3.08 -5.34
CA GLU A 102 11.92 3.47 -6.29
C GLU A 102 10.76 4.17 -5.59
N ALA A 103 10.17 5.16 -6.26
CA ALA A 103 9.06 5.94 -5.74
C ALA A 103 8.02 6.25 -6.81
N TRP A 104 6.80 6.54 -6.35
CA TRP A 104 5.78 7.19 -7.15
C TRP A 104 5.72 8.66 -6.78
N LEU A 105 5.64 9.54 -7.78
CA LEU A 105 5.46 10.98 -7.60
C LEU A 105 4.09 11.39 -8.14
N ALA A 106 3.23 11.92 -7.28
CA ALA A 106 1.95 12.52 -7.65
C ALA A 106 2.14 14.04 -7.78
N PHE A 107 1.89 14.57 -8.97
CA PHE A 107 2.00 15.99 -9.26
C PHE A 107 0.65 16.69 -9.12
N THR A 108 0.67 17.91 -8.61
CA THR A 108 -0.48 18.81 -8.60
C THR A 108 -0.23 19.89 -9.64
N VAL A 109 -1.13 20.03 -10.61
CA VAL A 109 -1.08 21.08 -11.65
C VAL A 109 -1.74 22.36 -11.14
N GLU A 110 -1.17 23.52 -11.45
CA GLU A 110 -1.78 24.82 -11.13
C GLU A 110 -3.10 25.00 -11.90
N GLU A 111 -4.17 25.34 -11.18
CA GLU A 111 -5.42 25.74 -11.80
C GLU A 111 -5.32 27.20 -12.29
N ALA A 112 -5.69 27.45 -13.54
CA ALA A 112 -5.68 28.80 -14.11
C ALA A 112 -6.66 29.70 -13.34
N ARG A 113 -6.14 30.58 -12.47
CA ARG A 113 -6.95 31.49 -11.63
C ARG A 113 -7.73 32.55 -12.42
N THR A 114 -7.56 32.65 -13.73
CA THR A 114 -8.11 33.74 -14.53
C THR A 114 -8.68 33.23 -15.84
N LEU A 115 -9.91 32.73 -15.79
CA LEU A 115 -10.99 32.72 -16.81
C LEU A 115 -11.80 31.42 -16.62
N PRO A 116 -13.04 31.49 -16.10
CA PRO A 116 -13.91 30.32 -16.11
C PRO A 116 -14.11 29.92 -17.59
N HIS A 117 -13.94 28.64 -17.92
CA HIS A 117 -14.14 27.99 -19.23
C HIS A 117 -12.93 27.83 -20.18
N GLN A 118 -11.68 28.07 -19.77
CA GLN A 118 -10.53 27.49 -20.50
C GLN A 118 -9.93 26.32 -19.71
N PRO A 119 -9.98 25.08 -20.22
CA PRO A 119 -9.27 23.97 -19.57
C PRO A 119 -7.79 24.32 -19.51
N ALA A 120 -7.18 24.18 -18.32
CA ALA A 120 -5.74 24.33 -18.17
C ALA A 120 -5.06 23.39 -19.17
N ARG A 121 -4.17 23.92 -20.00
CA ARG A 121 -3.44 23.10 -20.97
C ARG A 121 -2.67 22.01 -20.21
N PRO A 122 -2.63 20.77 -20.71
CA PRO A 122 -1.83 19.73 -20.10
C PRO A 122 -0.36 20.17 -19.98
N VAL A 123 0.26 19.85 -18.86
CA VAL A 123 1.64 20.19 -18.53
C VAL A 123 2.52 18.96 -18.71
N GLN A 124 3.59 19.09 -19.49
CA GLN A 124 4.55 18.00 -19.68
C GLN A 124 5.53 17.95 -18.51
N VAL A 125 5.55 16.82 -17.81
CA VAL A 125 6.61 16.47 -16.87
C VAL A 125 7.56 15.53 -17.60
N HIS A 126 8.76 15.99 -17.90
CA HIS A 126 9.76 15.21 -18.64
C HIS A 126 10.45 14.18 -17.74
N VAL A 127 11.02 13.14 -18.35
CA VAL A 127 12.08 12.34 -17.73
C VAL A 127 13.21 13.29 -17.32
N GLY A 128 13.78 13.10 -16.14
CA GLY A 128 14.79 14.03 -15.63
C GLY A 128 14.25 15.06 -14.62
N THR A 129 12.96 15.06 -14.33
CA THR A 129 12.39 16.01 -13.34
C THR A 129 12.80 15.56 -11.94
N GLN A 130 13.58 16.40 -11.25
CA GLN A 130 14.16 16.08 -9.95
C GLN A 130 13.32 16.58 -8.79
N VAL A 131 13.11 15.70 -7.80
CA VAL A 131 12.41 15.95 -6.54
C VAL A 131 13.31 15.52 -5.40
N GLN A 132 13.45 16.35 -4.38
CA GLN A 132 14.26 16.08 -3.20
C GLN A 132 13.37 15.81 -1.98
N SER A 133 13.80 14.87 -1.13
CA SER A 133 13.17 14.60 0.15
C SER A 133 13.42 15.73 1.13
N VAL A 134 12.43 15.98 1.98
CA VAL A 134 12.60 16.78 3.20
C VAL A 134 13.01 15.82 4.32
N PRO A 135 14.26 15.88 4.78
CA PRO A 135 14.77 14.93 5.76
C PRO A 135 14.08 15.08 7.12
N GLY A 136 13.87 13.96 7.79
CA GLY A 136 13.57 13.90 9.22
C GLY A 136 14.77 14.24 10.11
N GLN A 137 14.60 14.05 11.43
CA GLN A 137 15.68 14.27 12.39
C GLN A 137 16.77 13.21 12.17
N ASN A 138 17.99 13.64 11.82
CA ASN A 138 19.15 12.81 11.46
C ASN A 138 19.10 12.13 10.07
N GLU A 139 18.20 12.54 9.18
CA GLU A 139 18.19 12.10 7.77
C GLU A 139 18.91 13.13 6.88
N LEU A 140 19.46 12.70 5.74
CA LEU A 140 20.01 13.59 4.71
C LEU A 140 19.00 13.77 3.55
N PRO A 141 18.99 14.92 2.85
CA PRO A 141 18.16 15.09 1.66
C PRO A 141 18.61 14.12 0.55
N VAL A 142 17.66 13.33 0.03
CA VAL A 142 17.87 12.40 -1.07
C VAL A 142 17.13 12.89 -2.30
N THR A 143 17.77 12.78 -3.47
CA THR A 143 17.19 13.23 -4.74
C THR A 143 16.61 12.04 -5.49
N PHE A 144 15.43 12.24 -6.06
CA PHE A 144 14.76 11.33 -6.97
C PHE A 144 14.54 12.02 -8.31
N GLU A 145 14.50 11.24 -9.38
CA GLU A 145 14.28 11.76 -10.72
C GLU A 145 13.22 10.92 -11.45
N THR A 146 12.29 11.59 -12.15
CA THR A 146 11.28 10.90 -12.96
C THR A 146 11.93 10.10 -14.08
N VAL A 147 11.49 8.85 -14.26
CA VAL A 147 12.03 7.93 -15.29
C VAL A 147 11.07 7.70 -16.46
N ALA A 148 9.83 8.16 -16.34
CA ALA A 148 8.87 8.20 -17.44
C ALA A 148 8.26 9.61 -17.55
N PRO A 149 8.01 10.10 -18.78
CA PRO A 149 7.32 11.36 -18.96
C PRO A 149 5.82 11.18 -18.67
N ILE A 150 5.19 12.21 -18.13
CA ILE A 150 3.72 12.26 -17.98
C ILE A 150 3.16 13.57 -18.52
N GLU A 151 1.97 13.48 -19.08
CA GLU A 151 1.15 14.64 -19.41
C GLU A 151 0.18 14.90 -18.25
N ALA A 152 0.54 15.82 -17.37
CA ALA A 152 -0.23 16.13 -16.17
C ALA A 152 -1.38 17.11 -16.48
N ARG A 153 -2.54 16.91 -15.86
CA ARG A 153 -3.76 17.70 -16.07
C ARG A 153 -4.35 18.20 -14.75
N ALA A 154 -4.86 19.42 -14.72
CA ALA A 154 -5.51 19.97 -13.53
C ALA A 154 -6.75 19.15 -13.11
N GLU A 155 -7.54 18.67 -14.09
CA GLU A 155 -8.71 17.81 -13.85
C GLU A 155 -8.37 16.45 -13.23
N TRP A 156 -7.09 16.07 -13.20
CA TRP A 156 -6.58 14.82 -12.62
C TRP A 156 -6.00 14.99 -11.21
N ASN A 157 -5.98 16.21 -10.65
CA ASN A 157 -5.39 16.47 -9.34
C ASN A 157 -6.12 15.75 -8.20
N ALA A 158 -7.45 15.72 -8.24
CA ALA A 158 -8.29 15.23 -7.14
C ALA A 158 -9.67 14.78 -7.65
N ILE A 159 -9.72 13.65 -8.36
CA ILE A 159 -10.95 13.10 -8.94
C ILE A 159 -11.75 12.39 -7.83
N PRO A 160 -12.99 12.82 -7.52
CA PRO A 160 -13.80 12.14 -6.52
C PRO A 160 -14.38 10.82 -7.06
N PRO A 161 -14.55 9.79 -6.21
CA PRO A 161 -15.42 8.66 -6.54
C PRO A 161 -16.87 9.13 -6.61
N VAL A 162 -17.75 8.34 -7.23
CA VAL A 162 -19.19 8.58 -7.16
C VAL A 162 -19.63 8.64 -5.70
N ARG A 163 -20.30 9.75 -5.34
CA ARG A 163 -20.83 10.02 -3.99
C ARG A 163 -22.33 9.88 -3.90
N SER A 164 -23.02 9.78 -5.03
CA SER A 164 -24.47 9.60 -5.06
C SER A 164 -24.93 8.68 -6.17
N GLN A 165 -25.98 7.92 -5.91
CA GLN A 165 -26.53 6.96 -6.85
C GLN A 165 -28.04 7.13 -6.99
N TRP A 166 -28.50 7.15 -8.24
CA TRP A 166 -29.93 7.06 -8.53
C TRP A 166 -30.39 5.61 -8.42
N PRO A 167 -31.44 5.32 -7.63
CA PRO A 167 -32.07 4.00 -7.68
C PRO A 167 -32.73 3.78 -9.05
N SER A 168 -32.91 2.53 -9.46
CA SER A 168 -33.62 2.20 -10.70
C SER A 168 -35.13 2.43 -10.57
N GLU A 169 -35.71 2.05 -9.42
CA GLU A 169 -37.13 2.18 -9.10
C GLU A 169 -37.37 2.53 -7.62
N LEU A 170 -38.59 2.97 -7.31
CA LEU A 170 -38.98 3.39 -5.95
C LEU A 170 -39.56 2.27 -5.07
N LYS A 171 -39.80 1.07 -5.61
CA LYS A 171 -40.43 -0.04 -4.89
C LYS A 171 -39.62 -0.47 -3.67
N GLY A 172 -40.31 -0.80 -2.57
CA GLY A 172 -39.72 -1.28 -1.33
C GLY A 172 -39.17 -0.16 -0.43
N ARG A 173 -39.09 1.08 -0.90
CA ARG A 173 -38.49 2.18 -0.15
C ARG A 173 -39.41 2.71 0.95
N THR A 174 -38.79 3.12 2.06
CA THR A 174 -39.40 3.85 3.19
C THR A 174 -38.90 5.28 3.32
N SER A 175 -38.00 5.71 2.42
CA SER A 175 -37.44 7.05 2.41
C SER A 175 -37.03 7.51 1.00
N LEU A 176 -36.94 8.84 0.83
CA LEU A 176 -36.37 9.51 -0.34
C LEU A 176 -35.56 10.73 0.09
N THR A 177 -34.52 11.04 -0.68
CA THR A 177 -33.75 12.26 -0.55
C THR A 177 -34.21 13.29 -1.57
N LEU A 178 -34.55 14.48 -1.09
CA LEU A 178 -34.94 15.63 -1.90
C LEU A 178 -33.79 16.64 -1.88
N ALA A 179 -33.60 17.39 -2.98
CA ALA A 179 -32.69 18.53 -2.94
C ALA A 179 -33.20 19.54 -1.91
N ARG A 180 -32.32 20.27 -1.19
CA ARG A 180 -32.78 21.21 -0.17
C ARG A 180 -33.63 22.26 -0.82
N THR A 181 -34.75 22.47 -0.18
CA THR A 181 -35.83 23.19 -0.79
C THR A 181 -36.55 23.79 0.40
N GLY A 182 -36.70 25.12 0.44
CA GLY A 182 -37.31 25.86 1.56
C GLY A 182 -38.79 25.55 1.78
N HIS A 183 -39.22 24.38 1.31
CA HIS A 183 -40.51 23.76 1.44
C HIS A 183 -40.65 23.25 2.88
N ARG A 184 -41.42 23.95 3.71
CA ARG A 184 -41.77 23.51 5.06
C ARG A 184 -42.55 22.19 4.99
N LEU A 185 -41.85 21.06 5.10
CA LEU A 185 -42.44 19.72 5.14
C LEU A 185 -42.62 19.30 6.60
N ASN A 186 -43.76 18.68 6.91
CA ASN A 186 -44.06 18.21 8.26
C ASN A 186 -44.48 16.73 8.24
N PRO A 187 -44.22 15.98 9.33
CA PRO A 187 -44.88 14.70 9.54
C PRO A 187 -46.40 14.82 9.38
N GLY A 188 -46.99 13.91 8.61
CA GLY A 188 -48.39 13.92 8.21
C GLY A 188 -48.67 14.46 6.81
N ASP A 189 -47.75 15.22 6.20
CA ASP A 189 -47.90 15.69 4.82
C ASP A 189 -48.02 14.50 3.85
N ARG A 190 -48.82 14.68 2.80
CA ARG A 190 -49.04 13.64 1.77
C ARG A 190 -48.08 13.85 0.62
N LEU A 191 -47.16 12.91 0.45
CA LEU A 191 -46.18 12.86 -0.62
C LEU A 191 -46.66 11.92 -1.71
N LEU A 192 -46.84 12.44 -2.93
CA LEU A 192 -47.18 11.72 -4.14
C LEU A 192 -45.91 11.42 -4.93
N MET A 193 -45.64 10.14 -5.15
CA MET A 193 -44.64 9.66 -6.10
C MET A 193 -45.35 9.34 -7.39
N LEU A 194 -44.96 10.00 -8.48
CA LEU A 194 -45.62 9.94 -9.77
C LEU A 194 -44.65 9.49 -10.85
N GLY A 195 -44.94 8.38 -11.52
CA GLY A 195 -44.23 7.92 -12.70
C GLY A 195 -44.63 8.67 -13.97
N SER A 196 -43.74 8.71 -14.94
CA SER A 196 -43.94 9.40 -16.22
C SER A 196 -45.14 8.89 -17.02
N ALA A 197 -45.50 7.60 -16.88
CA ALA A 197 -46.69 7.04 -17.51
C ALA A 197 -47.99 7.67 -16.97
N ARG A 198 -48.13 7.87 -15.64
CA ARG A 198 -49.33 8.52 -15.08
C ARG A 198 -49.43 10.00 -15.46
N ALA A 199 -48.29 10.67 -15.67
CA ALA A 199 -48.28 12.06 -16.12
C ALA A 199 -48.90 12.25 -17.52
N THR A 200 -48.90 11.21 -18.36
CA THR A 200 -49.39 11.25 -19.75
C THR A 200 -50.68 10.45 -19.98
N GLN A 201 -50.93 9.39 -19.20
CA GLN A 201 -52.08 8.50 -19.34
C GLN A 201 -52.90 8.44 -18.05
N SER A 202 -54.19 8.80 -18.14
CA SER A 202 -55.06 8.90 -16.95
C SER A 202 -55.42 7.58 -16.29
N SER A 203 -55.26 6.46 -17.01
CA SER A 203 -55.51 5.10 -16.54
C SER A 203 -54.30 4.41 -15.90
N SER A 204 -53.09 5.02 -15.97
CA SER A 204 -51.90 4.39 -15.41
C SER A 204 -51.98 4.31 -13.88
N THR A 205 -51.39 3.26 -13.30
CA THR A 205 -51.29 3.10 -11.83
C THR A 205 -49.87 3.34 -11.32
N ASP A 206 -49.02 3.97 -12.13
CA ASP A 206 -47.63 4.32 -11.81
C ASP A 206 -47.59 5.55 -10.89
N TRP A 207 -48.23 5.42 -9.74
CA TRP A 207 -48.23 6.43 -8.71
C TRP A 207 -48.53 5.79 -7.36
N GLU A 208 -48.01 6.41 -6.30
CA GLU A 208 -48.27 5.98 -4.93
C GLU A 208 -48.17 7.18 -4.00
N VAL A 209 -48.98 7.20 -2.94
CA VAL A 209 -48.96 8.27 -1.95
C VAL A 209 -48.55 7.70 -0.60
N ARG A 210 -47.73 8.47 0.14
CA ARG A 210 -47.39 8.19 1.53
C ARG A 210 -47.58 9.41 2.41
N ALA A 211 -47.96 9.15 3.65
CA ALA A 211 -47.90 10.13 4.71
C ALA A 211 -46.48 10.16 5.25
N LEU A 212 -45.88 11.34 5.37
CA LEU A 212 -44.58 11.47 6.00
C LEU A 212 -44.67 11.11 7.49
N SER A 213 -43.73 10.31 7.99
CA SER A 213 -43.55 10.07 9.43
C SER A 213 -42.35 10.83 9.98
N GLY A 214 -41.36 11.17 9.15
CA GLY A 214 -40.21 11.99 9.52
C GLY A 214 -39.68 12.86 8.38
N VAL A 215 -39.04 13.97 8.77
CA VAL A 215 -38.37 14.92 7.88
C VAL A 215 -37.07 15.31 8.57
N GLU A 216 -35.94 15.03 7.92
CA GLU A 216 -34.60 15.37 8.41
C GLU A 216 -33.90 16.25 7.37
N GLU A 217 -33.45 17.42 7.78
CA GLU A 217 -32.73 18.34 6.92
C GLU A 217 -31.23 18.19 7.15
N ASP A 218 -30.48 17.90 6.09
CA ASP A 218 -29.02 17.86 6.12
C ASP A 218 -28.45 19.13 5.46
N SER A 219 -27.99 20.04 6.31
CA SER A 219 -27.36 21.28 5.87
C SER A 219 -25.98 21.10 5.21
N ALA A 220 -25.30 19.97 5.43
CA ALA A 220 -23.97 19.72 4.87
C ALA A 220 -24.05 19.28 3.40
N THR A 221 -25.06 18.48 3.05
CA THR A 221 -25.28 18.02 1.67
C THR A 221 -26.31 18.84 0.92
N ASP A 222 -26.91 19.84 1.57
CA ASP A 222 -28.03 20.62 1.03
C ASP A 222 -29.15 19.69 0.55
N THR A 223 -29.55 18.73 1.40
CA THR A 223 -30.63 17.79 1.10
C THR A 223 -31.64 17.66 2.26
N THR A 224 -32.81 17.11 1.94
CA THR A 224 -33.85 16.77 2.93
C THR A 224 -34.24 15.31 2.75
N VAL A 225 -34.05 14.50 3.79
CA VAL A 225 -34.47 13.10 3.82
C VAL A 225 -35.88 13.03 4.40
N VAL A 226 -36.81 12.50 3.63
CA VAL A 226 -38.20 12.26 4.06
C VAL A 226 -38.43 10.77 4.26
N THR A 227 -39.13 10.40 5.32
CA THR A 227 -39.39 9.01 5.71
C THR A 227 -40.88 8.74 5.92
N TRP A 228 -41.29 7.48 5.75
CA TRP A 228 -42.65 6.99 6.00
C TRP A 228 -42.65 5.52 6.46
N ASP A 229 -43.71 5.11 7.15
CA ASP A 229 -43.71 3.85 7.90
C ASP A 229 -43.91 2.58 7.04
N VAL A 230 -44.55 2.71 5.87
CA VAL A 230 -44.93 1.58 5.03
C VAL A 230 -44.23 1.66 3.67
N ALA A 231 -43.43 0.64 3.35
CA ALA A 231 -42.69 0.56 2.08
C ALA A 231 -43.58 0.79 0.84
N LEU A 232 -43.01 1.41 -0.19
CA LEU A 232 -43.69 1.55 -1.49
C LEU A 232 -43.89 0.20 -2.16
N THR A 233 -45.05 0.03 -2.79
CA THR A 233 -45.44 -1.22 -3.44
C THR A 233 -45.30 -1.15 -4.96
N LYS A 234 -45.35 0.06 -5.52
CA LYS A 234 -45.28 0.30 -6.96
C LYS A 234 -43.83 0.41 -7.45
N ALA A 235 -43.53 -0.30 -8.54
CA ALA A 235 -42.28 -0.21 -9.28
C ALA A 235 -42.26 1.03 -10.18
N ILE A 236 -42.24 2.22 -9.57
CA ILE A 236 -42.17 3.48 -10.30
C ILE A 236 -40.71 3.70 -10.73
N PRO A 237 -40.39 3.73 -12.04
CA PRO A 237 -39.04 4.01 -12.51
C PRO A 237 -38.65 5.43 -12.13
N VAL A 238 -37.45 5.61 -11.59
CA VAL A 238 -36.97 6.93 -11.16
C VAL A 238 -36.72 7.87 -12.34
N SER A 239 -36.37 7.29 -13.50
CA SER A 239 -36.24 8.02 -14.76
C SER A 239 -37.57 8.70 -15.15
N GLY A 240 -37.64 10.02 -14.99
CA GLY A 240 -38.83 10.82 -15.27
C GLY A 240 -39.90 10.77 -14.17
N ALA A 241 -39.61 10.17 -13.01
CA ALA A 241 -40.47 10.29 -11.85
C ALA A 241 -40.47 11.71 -11.30
N THR A 242 -41.60 12.12 -10.74
CA THR A 242 -41.75 13.40 -10.05
C THR A 242 -42.37 13.17 -8.69
N VAL A 243 -41.93 13.95 -7.71
CA VAL A 243 -42.45 13.91 -6.35
C VAL A 243 -43.25 15.17 -6.12
N HIS A 244 -44.43 15.06 -5.51
CA HIS A 244 -45.27 16.20 -5.17
C HIS A 244 -45.72 16.12 -3.72
N VAL A 245 -45.89 17.27 -3.05
CA VAL A 245 -46.58 17.37 -1.76
C VAL A 245 -47.92 18.07 -1.93
N PHE A 246 -48.96 17.57 -1.27
CA PHE A 246 -50.25 18.26 -1.24
C PHE A 246 -50.29 19.26 -0.09
N ARG A 247 -50.46 20.55 -0.42
CA ARG A 247 -50.49 21.65 0.58
C ARG A 247 -51.87 21.92 1.15
N LEU A 248 -52.91 21.39 0.53
CA LEU A 248 -54.29 21.58 0.94
C LEU A 248 -54.95 20.25 1.28
N ARG A 249 -55.63 20.20 2.42
CA ARG A 249 -56.57 19.13 2.82
C ARG A 249 -57.95 19.77 3.01
N ALA A 250 -58.90 19.42 2.16
CA ALA A 250 -60.24 20.00 2.14
C ALA A 250 -61.32 18.90 2.17
N PRO A 251 -62.43 19.09 2.90
CA PRO A 251 -63.57 18.23 2.77
C PRO A 251 -64.37 18.54 1.50
N MET A 252 -65.27 17.63 1.11
CA MET A 252 -66.20 17.85 0.01
C MET A 252 -67.32 18.82 0.44
N PHE A 253 -67.80 19.66 -0.48
CA PHE A 253 -69.00 20.47 -0.26
C PHE A 253 -70.18 19.57 0.11
N GLY A 254 -70.88 19.89 1.20
CA GLY A 254 -71.97 19.09 1.74
C GLY A 254 -71.55 17.98 2.71
N HIS A 255 -70.27 17.83 3.07
CA HIS A 255 -69.83 16.87 4.09
C HIS A 255 -70.51 17.10 5.45
N ASN A 256 -70.76 18.37 5.80
CA ASN A 256 -71.41 18.84 7.01
C ASN A 256 -72.91 19.16 6.80
N ALA A 257 -73.51 18.72 5.70
CA ALA A 257 -74.92 18.96 5.43
C ALA A 257 -75.78 18.47 6.61
N PRO A 258 -76.74 19.27 7.10
CA PRO A 258 -77.60 18.85 8.21
C PRO A 258 -78.41 17.61 7.82
N SER A 259 -78.87 16.86 8.83
CA SER A 259 -79.83 15.78 8.58
C SER A 259 -81.13 16.37 8.03
N PRO A 260 -81.67 15.86 6.90
CA PRO A 260 -82.96 16.31 6.38
C PRO A 260 -84.10 16.24 7.41
N TRP A 261 -84.02 15.30 8.38
CA TRP A 261 -85.01 15.17 9.45
C TRP A 261 -85.08 16.38 10.40
N LEU A 262 -84.06 17.24 10.41
CA LEU A 262 -84.05 18.45 11.22
C LEU A 262 -84.82 19.61 10.57
N LEU A 263 -85.32 19.44 9.34
CA LEU A 263 -85.92 20.50 8.53
C LEU A 263 -87.43 20.27 8.34
N SER A 264 -88.23 21.34 8.44
CA SER A 264 -89.68 21.29 8.25
C SER A 264 -90.08 21.43 6.78
N THR A 265 -90.99 20.58 6.30
CA THR A 265 -91.60 20.68 4.95
C THR A 265 -92.81 21.57 4.87
N SER A 266 -93.38 21.98 6.00
CA SER A 266 -94.58 22.80 6.02
C SER A 266 -94.26 24.19 5.46
N GLY A 267 -94.74 24.48 4.25
CA GLY A 267 -94.59 25.76 3.58
C GLY A 267 -93.24 26.00 2.89
N THR A 268 -92.44 24.95 2.67
CA THR A 268 -91.09 25.07 2.08
C THR A 268 -90.93 24.20 0.82
N SER A 269 -89.98 24.55 -0.05
CA SER A 269 -89.59 23.72 -1.22
C SER A 269 -88.66 22.55 -0.86
N LEU A 270 -88.49 22.24 0.44
CA LEU A 270 -87.57 21.22 0.94
C LEU A 270 -87.92 19.80 0.47
N GLY A 271 -89.20 19.50 0.26
CA GLY A 271 -89.64 18.21 -0.28
C GLY A 271 -89.12 17.89 -1.69
N ASN A 272 -88.65 18.90 -2.43
CA ASN A 272 -88.01 18.71 -3.75
C ASN A 272 -86.49 18.45 -3.63
N LEU A 273 -85.89 18.74 -2.48
CA LEU A 273 -84.43 18.72 -2.27
C LEU A 273 -83.95 17.51 -1.45
N ALA A 274 -84.84 16.85 -0.70
CA ALA A 274 -84.53 15.65 0.07
C ALA A 274 -85.73 14.69 0.14
N ASP A 275 -85.44 13.39 0.21
CA ASP A 275 -86.39 12.35 0.60
C ASP A 275 -86.41 12.23 2.12
N LEU A 276 -87.52 12.65 2.73
CA LEU A 276 -87.68 12.68 4.17
C LEU A 276 -88.17 11.35 4.74
N ALA A 277 -88.70 10.46 3.91
CA ALA A 277 -89.05 9.10 4.33
C ALA A 277 -87.78 8.30 4.63
N THR A 278 -86.71 8.53 3.86
CA THR A 278 -85.40 7.89 4.03
C THR A 278 -84.38 8.76 4.78
N GLY A 279 -84.63 10.06 4.91
CA GLY A 279 -83.69 10.99 5.54
C GLY A 279 -82.48 11.32 4.67
N THR A 280 -82.60 11.22 3.34
CA THR A 280 -81.50 11.39 2.39
C THR A 280 -81.72 12.60 1.50
N TRP A 281 -80.67 13.40 1.29
CA TRP A 281 -80.69 14.47 0.30
C TRP A 281 -80.76 13.91 -1.14
N ASN A 282 -81.51 14.57 -2.02
CA ASN A 282 -81.52 14.22 -3.45
C ASN A 282 -80.15 14.54 -4.07
N ASN A 283 -79.64 13.70 -4.99
CA ASN A 283 -78.33 13.88 -5.63
C ASN A 283 -77.15 14.01 -4.62
N PHE A 284 -77.23 13.31 -3.48
CA PHE A 284 -76.18 13.37 -2.46
C PHE A 284 -74.90 12.60 -2.81
N ALA A 285 -74.99 11.67 -3.76
CA ALA A 285 -73.82 10.97 -4.30
C ALA A 285 -72.83 11.95 -4.95
N LEU A 286 -71.54 11.63 -4.90
CA LEU A 286 -70.53 12.44 -5.55
C LEU A 286 -70.63 12.28 -7.09
N PRO A 287 -70.53 13.38 -7.85
CA PRO A 287 -70.29 13.29 -9.29
C PRO A 287 -69.01 12.49 -9.57
N THR A 288 -68.98 11.76 -10.68
CA THR A 288 -67.83 10.92 -11.01
C THR A 288 -66.77 11.64 -11.85
N ASP A 289 -67.10 12.79 -12.45
CA ASP A 289 -66.22 13.57 -13.33
C ASP A 289 -65.62 14.82 -12.64
N ARG A 290 -66.02 15.10 -11.40
CA ARG A 290 -65.60 16.30 -10.65
C ARG A 290 -65.65 16.10 -9.14
N VAL A 291 -64.88 16.91 -8.43
CA VAL A 291 -64.99 17.10 -6.98
C VAL A 291 -65.28 18.56 -6.65
N ASP A 292 -66.26 18.77 -5.78
CA ASP A 292 -66.66 20.10 -5.31
C ASP A 292 -66.16 20.25 -3.87
N LEU A 293 -65.20 21.15 -3.63
CA LEU A 293 -64.63 21.43 -2.31
C LEU A 293 -65.51 22.44 -1.55
N ASP A 294 -65.55 22.34 -0.23
CA ASP A 294 -66.46 23.11 0.64
C ASP A 294 -66.35 24.64 0.56
N GLN A 295 -65.18 25.17 0.19
CA GLN A 295 -64.94 26.60 0.06
C GLN A 295 -64.09 26.96 -1.17
N ALA A 296 -63.89 28.27 -1.39
CA ALA A 296 -63.06 28.79 -2.46
C ALA A 296 -61.57 28.67 -2.12
N TYR A 297 -60.89 27.82 -2.87
CA TYR A 297 -59.44 27.58 -2.85
C TYR A 297 -58.80 28.01 -4.19
N PRO A 298 -58.42 29.29 -4.37
CA PRO A 298 -57.84 29.79 -5.61
C PRO A 298 -56.48 29.16 -5.97
N GLN A 299 -55.80 28.56 -5.01
CA GLN A 299 -54.50 27.92 -5.21
C GLN A 299 -54.61 26.57 -5.92
N VAL A 300 -55.82 26.01 -6.06
CA VAL A 300 -56.05 24.81 -6.88
C VAL A 300 -56.10 25.24 -8.34
N VAL A 301 -55.13 24.78 -9.13
CA VAL A 301 -54.95 25.19 -10.53
C VAL A 301 -55.07 24.02 -11.49
N LYS A 302 -55.38 24.33 -12.75
CA LYS A 302 -55.33 23.35 -13.85
C LYS A 302 -53.94 22.71 -13.93
N ASN A 303 -53.90 21.44 -14.32
CA ASN A 303 -52.71 20.58 -14.42
C ASN A 303 -52.08 20.16 -13.08
N GLY A 304 -52.55 20.67 -11.93
CA GLY A 304 -52.20 20.13 -10.62
C GLY A 304 -52.80 18.74 -10.39
N TRP A 305 -52.43 18.13 -9.27
CA TRP A 305 -52.93 16.84 -8.82
C TRP A 305 -53.91 16.99 -7.68
N VAL A 306 -54.88 16.08 -7.64
CA VAL A 306 -55.86 15.95 -6.57
C VAL A 306 -55.98 14.49 -6.17
N LEU A 307 -55.97 14.24 -4.87
CA LEU A 307 -56.08 12.91 -4.27
C LEU A 307 -57.33 12.86 -3.39
N ALA A 308 -58.28 12.00 -3.72
CA ALA A 308 -59.40 11.67 -2.85
C ALA A 308 -59.05 10.43 -2.00
N GLN A 309 -59.24 10.56 -0.67
CA GLN A 309 -59.06 9.47 0.28
C GLN A 309 -60.33 9.27 1.11
N GLN A 310 -60.68 8.01 1.36
CA GLN A 310 -61.75 7.60 2.27
C GLN A 310 -61.31 6.33 3.01
N GLN A 311 -61.62 6.25 4.30
CA GLN A 311 -61.28 5.08 5.10
C GLN A 311 -61.92 3.80 4.51
N GLY A 312 -61.11 2.76 4.29
CA GLY A 312 -61.57 1.49 3.73
C GLY A 312 -61.71 1.46 2.20
N GLN A 313 -61.40 2.55 1.50
CA GLN A 313 -61.36 2.60 0.03
C GLN A 313 -59.91 2.77 -0.46
N SER A 314 -59.65 2.35 -1.69
CA SER A 314 -58.37 2.64 -2.35
C SER A 314 -58.29 4.12 -2.71
N ASP A 315 -57.13 4.73 -2.49
CA ASP A 315 -56.85 6.11 -2.87
C ASP A 315 -57.16 6.35 -4.36
N HIS A 316 -57.68 7.55 -4.66
CA HIS A 316 -58.00 7.95 -6.03
C HIS A 316 -57.24 9.22 -6.41
N LEU A 317 -56.32 9.11 -7.37
CA LEU A 317 -55.55 10.23 -7.91
C LEU A 317 -56.08 10.66 -9.28
N ALA A 318 -56.30 11.96 -9.40
CA ALA A 318 -56.75 12.62 -10.63
C ALA A 318 -55.90 13.87 -10.92
N ARG A 319 -55.68 14.15 -12.20
CA ARG A 319 -55.14 15.42 -12.66
C ARG A 319 -56.28 16.41 -12.86
N VAL A 320 -56.04 17.66 -12.48
CA VAL A 320 -57.03 18.73 -12.62
C VAL A 320 -57.15 19.14 -14.09
N SER A 321 -58.26 18.78 -14.74
CA SER A 321 -58.55 19.15 -16.13
C SER A 321 -59.12 20.57 -16.26
N GLY A 322 -59.78 21.07 -15.21
CA GLY A 322 -60.29 22.43 -15.11
C GLY A 322 -60.70 22.79 -13.67
N VAL A 323 -60.70 24.09 -13.36
CA VAL A 323 -61.12 24.62 -12.05
C VAL A 323 -62.07 25.79 -12.27
N SER A 324 -63.14 25.84 -11.48
CA SER A 324 -64.04 26.99 -11.42
C SER A 324 -64.46 27.26 -9.96
N LEU A 325 -64.89 28.50 -9.68
CA LEU A 325 -65.31 28.92 -8.34
C LEU A 325 -66.79 29.32 -8.31
N PRO A 326 -67.75 28.39 -8.60
CA PRO A 326 -69.16 28.72 -8.60
C PRO A 326 -69.71 28.95 -7.19
N SER A 327 -70.80 29.70 -7.09
CA SER A 327 -71.66 29.66 -5.91
C SER A 327 -72.54 28.42 -6.00
N CYS A 328 -72.48 27.55 -5.01
CA CYS A 328 -73.29 26.34 -4.91
C CYS A 328 -74.30 26.48 -3.78
N SER A 329 -75.53 26.01 -3.99
CA SER A 329 -76.60 26.06 -3.00
C SER A 329 -77.38 24.75 -2.99
N ASP A 330 -76.78 23.70 -2.43
CA ASP A 330 -77.37 22.38 -2.29
C ASP A 330 -77.28 21.89 -0.84
N PHE A 331 -78.10 20.89 -0.49
CA PHE A 331 -78.06 20.19 0.82
C PHE A 331 -78.29 21.09 2.04
N GLY A 332 -79.04 22.18 1.85
CA GLY A 332 -79.29 23.17 2.90
C GLY A 332 -78.08 24.06 3.23
N LEU A 333 -77.07 24.08 2.36
CA LEU A 333 -75.87 24.89 2.49
C LEU A 333 -75.70 25.80 1.27
N SER A 334 -75.16 26.99 1.48
CA SER A 334 -74.77 27.89 0.38
C SER A 334 -73.36 28.39 0.62
N ALA A 335 -72.45 28.12 -0.33
CA ALA A 335 -71.07 28.56 -0.26
C ALA A 335 -70.50 28.82 -1.66
N LYS A 336 -69.48 29.67 -1.73
CA LYS A 336 -68.61 29.73 -2.90
C LYS A 336 -67.61 28.58 -2.79
N ILE A 337 -67.66 27.65 -3.73
CA ILE A 337 -66.90 26.40 -3.70
C ILE A 337 -65.77 26.38 -4.71
N THR A 338 -64.84 25.43 -4.60
CA THR A 338 -63.94 25.07 -5.69
C THR A 338 -64.44 23.82 -6.39
N ARG A 339 -64.89 23.97 -7.64
CA ARG A 339 -65.23 22.85 -8.52
C ARG A 339 -64.01 22.45 -9.33
N VAL A 340 -63.52 21.24 -9.11
CA VAL A 340 -62.37 20.65 -9.78
C VAL A 340 -62.86 19.55 -10.73
N MET A 341 -62.66 19.76 -12.03
CA MET A 341 -62.89 18.72 -13.04
C MET A 341 -61.70 17.75 -13.07
N LEU A 342 -61.97 16.45 -13.15
CA LEU A 342 -60.97 15.38 -13.10
C LEU A 342 -60.57 14.92 -14.51
N ASP A 343 -59.41 14.26 -14.64
CA ASP A 343 -58.94 13.61 -15.89
C ASP A 343 -59.35 12.14 -16.00
N ASN A 344 -59.88 11.56 -14.92
CA ASN A 344 -60.41 10.22 -14.81
C ASN A 344 -61.65 10.19 -13.89
N THR A 345 -62.28 9.03 -13.79
CA THR A 345 -63.57 8.87 -13.11
C THR A 345 -63.39 8.52 -11.63
N LEU A 346 -63.94 9.35 -10.74
CA LEU A 346 -64.03 9.08 -9.30
C LEU A 346 -64.95 7.87 -9.06
N PRO A 347 -64.51 6.85 -8.31
CA PRO A 347 -65.34 5.69 -8.02
C PRO A 347 -66.58 6.06 -7.22
N SER A 348 -67.72 5.45 -7.55
CA SER A 348 -69.00 5.69 -6.87
C SER A 348 -69.03 5.20 -5.41
N THR A 349 -68.00 4.49 -4.95
CA THR A 349 -67.83 4.06 -3.55
C THR A 349 -67.36 5.19 -2.63
N PHE A 350 -66.89 6.32 -3.19
CA PHE A 350 -66.55 7.51 -2.42
C PHE A 350 -67.83 8.25 -2.00
N GLU A 351 -67.97 8.49 -0.70
CA GLU A 351 -69.08 9.20 -0.10
C GLU A 351 -68.67 10.58 0.37
N ARG A 352 -69.56 11.55 0.17
CA ARG A 352 -69.30 12.97 0.46
C ARG A 352 -68.88 13.26 1.91
N ARG A 353 -69.39 12.50 2.88
CA ARG A 353 -69.16 12.77 4.32
C ARG A 353 -67.85 12.19 4.85
N SER A 354 -67.38 11.09 4.26
CA SER A 354 -66.21 10.34 4.71
C SER A 354 -65.00 10.53 3.78
N SER A 355 -65.19 11.16 2.62
CA SER A 355 -64.13 11.51 1.68
C SER A 355 -63.45 12.82 2.03
N VAL A 356 -62.13 12.83 1.93
CA VAL A 356 -61.28 14.02 2.05
C VAL A 356 -60.49 14.18 0.77
N VAL A 357 -60.31 15.43 0.34
CA VAL A 357 -59.54 15.78 -0.85
C VAL A 357 -58.25 16.46 -0.45
N TYR A 358 -57.13 15.94 -0.94
CA TYR A 358 -55.85 16.62 -0.92
C TYR A 358 -55.60 17.26 -2.28
N ALA A 359 -55.23 18.54 -2.27
CA ALA A 359 -55.05 19.36 -3.47
C ALA A 359 -53.86 20.31 -3.28
N GLN A 360 -53.70 21.26 -4.21
CA GLN A 360 -52.56 22.18 -4.23
C GLN A 360 -51.23 21.40 -4.23
N SER A 361 -51.07 20.52 -5.23
CA SER A 361 -49.84 19.75 -5.42
C SER A 361 -48.68 20.66 -5.81
N GLU A 362 -47.62 20.64 -5.02
CA GLU A 362 -46.36 21.33 -5.27
C GLU A 362 -45.29 20.29 -5.62
N GLN A 363 -44.58 20.45 -6.74
CA GLN A 363 -43.52 19.53 -7.15
C GLN A 363 -42.26 19.77 -6.31
N LEU A 364 -41.68 18.69 -5.79
CA LEU A 364 -40.44 18.68 -5.03
C LEU A 364 -39.31 18.08 -5.89
N PRO A 365 -38.13 18.73 -5.95
CA PRO A 365 -36.99 18.23 -6.70
C PRO A 365 -36.39 16.99 -6.02
N LEU A 366 -36.49 15.85 -6.69
CA LEU A 366 -35.84 14.60 -6.27
C LEU A 366 -34.33 14.69 -6.55
N THR A 367 -33.50 14.15 -5.66
CA THR A 367 -32.05 14.02 -5.86
C THR A 367 -31.59 12.57 -5.62
N ALA A 368 -30.37 12.24 -6.05
CA ALA A 368 -29.79 10.92 -5.84
C ALA A 368 -29.49 10.68 -4.36
N ASP A 369 -29.54 9.41 -3.94
CA ASP A 369 -29.19 9.03 -2.58
C ASP A 369 -27.68 9.19 -2.37
N ALA A 370 -27.27 9.64 -1.18
CA ALA A 370 -25.87 9.64 -0.80
C ALA A 370 -25.37 8.19 -0.68
N LEU A 371 -24.28 7.89 -1.36
CA LEU A 371 -23.62 6.59 -1.27
C LEU A 371 -22.67 6.63 -0.07
N THR A 372 -22.93 5.81 0.94
CA THR A 372 -22.17 5.80 2.21
C THR A 372 -21.23 4.61 2.37
N SER A 373 -21.29 3.64 1.45
CA SER A 373 -20.35 2.51 1.45
C SER A 373 -18.93 3.01 1.25
N ALA A 374 -17.97 2.35 1.90
CA ALA A 374 -16.56 2.66 1.75
C ALA A 374 -16.10 2.54 0.28
N VAL A 375 -15.01 3.21 -0.05
CA VAL A 375 -14.28 2.98 -1.30
C VAL A 375 -13.25 1.89 -1.02
N GLU A 376 -13.49 0.70 -1.53
CA GLU A 376 -12.69 -0.50 -1.33
C GLU A 376 -12.80 -1.43 -2.54
N GLY A 377 -12.07 -2.54 -2.54
CA GLY A 377 -12.08 -3.51 -3.64
C GLY A 377 -11.23 -3.09 -4.85
N ASP A 378 -11.39 -3.80 -5.96
CA ASP A 378 -10.62 -3.62 -7.20
C ASP A 378 -11.31 -2.74 -8.24
N GLN A 379 -12.51 -2.23 -7.96
CA GLN A 379 -13.29 -1.45 -8.93
C GLN A 379 -13.90 -0.21 -8.30
N VAL A 380 -13.72 0.94 -8.96
CA VAL A 380 -14.28 2.23 -8.51
C VAL A 380 -14.91 2.97 -9.68
N VAL A 381 -16.04 3.60 -9.43
CA VAL A 381 -16.66 4.56 -10.36
C VAL A 381 -16.28 5.96 -9.90
N LEU A 382 -15.72 6.75 -10.81
CA LEU A 382 -15.38 8.16 -10.62
C LEU A 382 -16.60 9.03 -10.95
N ASP A 383 -16.77 10.14 -10.25
CA ASP A 383 -18.01 10.94 -10.35
C ASP A 383 -18.11 11.75 -11.65
N THR A 384 -17.01 11.84 -12.40
CA THR A 384 -16.94 12.53 -13.68
C THR A 384 -16.28 11.64 -14.74
N GLU A 385 -16.48 11.99 -16.00
CA GLU A 385 -15.77 11.41 -17.12
C GLU A 385 -14.34 11.95 -17.15
N VAL A 386 -13.39 11.04 -16.98
CA VAL A 386 -11.96 11.31 -17.01
C VAL A 386 -11.29 10.39 -18.03
N PRO A 387 -10.50 10.92 -18.97
CA PRO A 387 -9.85 10.12 -20.02
C PRO A 387 -8.60 9.40 -19.48
N LEU A 388 -8.81 8.36 -18.66
CA LEU A 388 -7.75 7.51 -18.11
C LEU A 388 -7.37 6.39 -19.09
N VAL A 389 -6.14 5.89 -19.01
CA VAL A 389 -5.65 4.78 -19.86
C VAL A 389 -5.33 3.53 -19.04
N SER A 390 -5.51 2.36 -19.65
CA SER A 390 -5.18 1.06 -19.04
C SER A 390 -3.69 1.00 -18.65
N GLY A 391 -3.37 0.42 -17.49
CA GLY A 391 -2.00 0.35 -16.97
C GLY A 391 -1.50 1.61 -16.25
N GLN A 392 -2.23 2.74 -16.34
CA GLN A 392 -1.86 4.00 -15.68
C GLN A 392 -1.88 3.85 -14.14
N PRO A 393 -0.88 4.41 -13.42
CA PRO A 393 -0.91 4.51 -11.97
C PRO A 393 -1.87 5.61 -11.50
N LEU A 394 -2.60 5.36 -10.41
CA LEU A 394 -3.42 6.33 -9.70
C LEU A 394 -3.02 6.33 -8.22
N ALA A 395 -2.88 7.52 -7.67
CA ALA A 395 -2.75 7.72 -6.23
C ALA A 395 -4.14 7.89 -5.62
N VAL A 396 -4.43 7.12 -4.57
CA VAL A 396 -5.65 7.24 -3.78
C VAL A 396 -5.31 7.94 -2.49
N GLN A 397 -6.12 8.90 -2.07
CA GLN A 397 -5.93 9.58 -0.79
C GLN A 397 -7.27 9.86 -0.12
N GLY A 398 -7.37 9.53 1.17
CA GLY A 398 -8.56 9.76 1.98
C GLY A 398 -8.39 9.22 3.41
N PRO A 399 -9.24 9.60 4.36
CA PRO A 399 -9.28 8.98 5.66
C PRO A 399 -9.83 7.55 5.57
N ALA A 400 -9.50 6.71 6.55
CA ALA A 400 -10.09 5.38 6.66
C ALA A 400 -11.61 5.47 6.85
N ALA A 401 -12.35 4.48 6.32
CA ALA A 401 -13.79 4.40 6.53
C ALA A 401 -14.13 4.37 8.03
N GLY A 402 -15.03 5.25 8.47
CA GLY A 402 -15.41 5.39 9.88
C GLY A 402 -14.40 6.12 10.77
N ALA A 403 -13.33 6.70 10.20
CA ALA A 403 -12.39 7.53 10.95
C ALA A 403 -13.06 8.84 11.43
N PRO A 404 -12.64 9.38 12.60
CA PRO A 404 -13.15 10.66 13.07
C PRO A 404 -12.77 11.81 12.13
N LEU A 405 -13.55 12.90 12.18
CA LEU A 405 -13.27 14.09 11.38
C LEU A 405 -11.87 14.64 11.70
N GLY A 406 -11.07 14.92 10.68
CA GLY A 406 -9.69 15.40 10.84
C GLY A 406 -8.64 14.32 11.12
N ALA A 407 -9.00 13.03 11.00
CA ALA A 407 -8.03 11.94 11.01
C ALA A 407 -6.98 12.11 9.90
N GLU A 408 -5.80 11.52 10.12
CA GLU A 408 -4.72 11.50 9.14
C GLU A 408 -5.17 10.85 7.82
N LEU A 409 -4.79 11.47 6.71
CA LEU A 409 -5.11 10.96 5.39
C LEU A 409 -4.20 9.77 5.08
N LEU A 410 -4.82 8.64 4.76
CA LEU A 410 -4.12 7.49 4.23
C LEU A 410 -3.94 7.67 2.72
N SER A 411 -2.83 7.14 2.20
CA SER A 411 -2.59 7.13 0.76
C SER A 411 -1.94 5.82 0.31
N GLU A 412 -2.24 5.43 -0.92
CA GLU A 412 -1.61 4.32 -1.63
C GLU A 412 -1.59 4.59 -3.14
N VAL A 413 -0.77 3.84 -3.87
CA VAL A 413 -0.78 3.83 -5.34
C VAL A 413 -1.30 2.49 -5.84
N VAL A 414 -2.24 2.56 -6.78
CA VAL A 414 -2.78 1.42 -7.52
C VAL A 414 -2.53 1.61 -9.02
N ARG A 415 -2.50 0.52 -9.77
CA ARG A 415 -2.46 0.56 -11.24
C ARG A 415 -3.78 0.09 -11.81
N ILE A 416 -4.27 0.78 -12.83
CA ILE A 416 -5.39 0.30 -13.65
C ILE A 416 -4.96 -0.99 -14.34
N ALA A 417 -5.84 -1.99 -14.39
CA ALA A 417 -5.57 -3.23 -15.10
C ALA A 417 -5.26 -2.95 -16.59
N ALA A 418 -4.37 -3.75 -17.18
CA ALA A 418 -4.00 -3.66 -18.59
C ALA A 418 -4.96 -4.48 -19.49
N THR A 419 -6.27 -4.35 -19.26
CA THR A 419 -7.32 -5.05 -20.02
C THR A 419 -8.26 -4.05 -20.69
N ALA A 420 -8.93 -4.48 -21.77
CA ALA A 420 -9.80 -3.61 -22.57
C ALA A 420 -11.03 -3.09 -21.81
N ASP A 421 -11.45 -3.79 -20.75
CA ASP A 421 -12.57 -3.45 -19.87
C ASP A 421 -12.14 -2.75 -18.58
N ALA A 422 -10.84 -2.44 -18.43
CA ALA A 422 -10.31 -1.84 -17.20
C ALA A 422 -10.71 -0.37 -17.04
N VAL A 423 -11.03 0.33 -18.13
CA VAL A 423 -11.55 1.70 -18.12
C VAL A 423 -12.83 1.73 -18.96
N VAL A 424 -13.96 1.96 -18.32
CA VAL A 424 -15.27 2.02 -18.98
C VAL A 424 -15.88 3.40 -18.73
N VAL A 425 -16.07 4.16 -19.80
CA VAL A 425 -16.79 5.43 -19.76
C VAL A 425 -18.25 5.18 -20.12
N ALA A 426 -19.15 5.46 -19.20
CA ALA A 426 -20.58 5.32 -19.40
C ALA A 426 -21.35 6.39 -18.62
N SER A 427 -22.38 6.98 -19.25
CA SER A 427 -23.26 7.95 -18.60
C SER A 427 -22.52 9.14 -17.95
N GLY A 428 -21.45 9.63 -18.59
CA GLY A 428 -20.65 10.76 -18.10
C GLY A 428 -19.77 10.44 -16.88
N ARG A 429 -19.47 9.16 -16.64
CA ARG A 429 -18.61 8.69 -15.53
C ARG A 429 -17.59 7.69 -16.03
N THR A 430 -16.41 7.70 -15.41
CA THR A 430 -15.35 6.69 -15.66
C THR A 430 -15.36 5.62 -14.58
N THR A 431 -15.51 4.35 -14.97
CA THR A 431 -15.30 3.19 -14.10
C THR A 431 -13.91 2.64 -14.35
N VAL A 432 -13.13 2.42 -13.29
CA VAL A 432 -11.78 1.85 -13.34
C VAL A 432 -11.73 0.53 -12.59
N ARG A 433 -11.05 -0.46 -13.17
CA ARG A 433 -10.64 -1.71 -12.50
C ARG A 433 -9.14 -1.71 -12.27
N PHE A 434 -8.72 -2.00 -11.06
CA PHE A 434 -7.33 -2.07 -10.64
C PHE A 434 -6.76 -3.49 -10.78
N VAL A 435 -5.43 -3.58 -10.89
CA VAL A 435 -4.72 -4.88 -10.88
C VAL A 435 -4.90 -5.62 -9.56
N ARG A 436 -4.98 -4.88 -8.45
CA ARG A 436 -5.23 -5.39 -7.10
C ARG A 436 -6.32 -4.56 -6.42
N ALA A 437 -7.03 -5.17 -5.48
CA ALA A 437 -7.93 -4.43 -4.61
C ALA A 437 -7.17 -3.36 -3.81
N LEU A 438 -7.86 -2.27 -3.48
CA LEU A 438 -7.39 -1.28 -2.52
C LEU A 438 -7.00 -1.99 -1.22
N SER A 439 -5.82 -1.64 -0.69
CA SER A 439 -5.33 -2.25 0.55
C SER A 439 -6.12 -1.82 1.79
N ARG A 440 -6.96 -0.78 1.64
CA ARG A 440 -7.73 -0.15 2.71
C ARG A 440 -9.14 0.19 2.23
N ALA A 441 -10.06 0.34 3.18
CA ALA A 441 -11.37 0.92 2.98
C ALA A 441 -11.31 2.42 3.30
N TYR A 442 -11.64 3.26 2.33
CA TYR A 442 -11.60 4.72 2.49
C TYR A 442 -13.00 5.33 2.64
N ASP A 443 -13.09 6.45 3.35
CA ASP A 443 -14.31 7.24 3.43
C ASP A 443 -14.66 7.85 2.05
N ARG A 444 -15.81 7.49 1.50
CA ARG A 444 -16.22 7.88 0.15
C ARG A 444 -16.41 9.39 -0.03
N THR A 445 -16.81 10.09 1.03
CA THR A 445 -17.16 11.52 0.94
C THR A 445 -15.93 12.40 0.78
N SER A 446 -14.78 11.95 1.26
CA SER A 446 -13.52 12.71 1.30
C SER A 446 -12.40 12.10 0.45
N THR A 447 -12.54 10.84 0.01
CA THR A 447 -11.57 10.19 -0.87
C THR A 447 -11.44 10.91 -2.22
N THR A 448 -10.21 11.01 -2.70
CA THR A 448 -9.88 11.51 -4.04
C THR A 448 -8.82 10.63 -4.71
N PHE A 449 -8.83 10.67 -6.04
CA PHE A 449 -7.87 9.98 -6.89
C PHE A 449 -7.04 11.01 -7.68
N ASN A 450 -5.72 10.91 -7.62
CA ASN A 450 -4.82 11.70 -8.45
C ASN A 450 -4.23 10.81 -9.57
N ALA A 451 -4.40 11.21 -10.83
CA ALA A 451 -3.92 10.48 -12.00
C ALA A 451 -2.63 11.06 -12.62
N ASN A 452 -2.11 12.16 -12.09
CA ASN A 452 -0.83 12.77 -12.47
C ASN A 452 0.34 12.08 -11.76
N VAL A 453 0.47 10.76 -11.93
CA VAL A 453 1.44 9.95 -11.20
C VAL A 453 2.55 9.47 -12.13
N ALA A 454 3.81 9.78 -11.80
CA ALA A 454 4.99 9.31 -12.52
C ALA A 454 5.88 8.41 -11.65
N PRO A 455 6.53 7.39 -12.23
CA PRO A 455 7.58 6.65 -11.54
C PRO A 455 8.85 7.50 -11.44
N ALA A 456 9.55 7.36 -10.32
CA ALA A 456 10.84 7.98 -10.07
C ALA A 456 11.79 7.01 -9.40
N ILE A 457 13.08 7.21 -9.65
CA ILE A 457 14.16 6.42 -9.06
C ILE A 457 15.07 7.39 -8.33
N GLU A 458 15.65 6.94 -7.21
CA GLU A 458 16.71 7.66 -6.51
C GLU A 458 17.86 8.03 -7.46
N GLY A 459 18.54 9.11 -7.11
CA GLY A 459 19.69 9.62 -7.82
C GLY A 459 19.34 10.61 -8.94
N ALA A 460 20.40 11.03 -9.63
CA ALA A 460 20.34 12.00 -10.71
C ALA A 460 21.04 11.48 -11.96
N GLY A 461 20.51 11.80 -13.13
CA GLY A 461 21.11 11.49 -14.42
C GLY A 461 22.35 12.34 -14.73
N VAL A 462 23.37 11.69 -15.29
CA VAL A 462 24.68 12.26 -15.63
C VAL A 462 25.04 11.85 -17.06
N GLY A 463 25.52 12.80 -17.86
CA GLY A 463 26.19 12.54 -19.13
C GLY A 463 27.68 12.78 -19.01
N GLU A 464 28.50 11.84 -19.45
CA GLU A 464 29.95 11.89 -19.32
C GLU A 464 30.68 11.42 -20.58
N ILE A 465 31.79 12.09 -20.92
CA ILE A 465 32.79 11.56 -21.85
C ILE A 465 33.79 10.74 -21.04
N LEU A 466 33.82 9.42 -21.24
CA LEU A 466 34.73 8.51 -20.55
C LEU A 466 36.16 8.65 -21.08
N GLY A 467 36.32 8.75 -22.41
CA GLY A 467 37.63 8.91 -23.03
C GLY A 467 37.64 8.57 -24.51
N SER A 468 38.83 8.17 -24.98
CA SER A 468 39.15 7.87 -26.37
C SER A 468 39.41 6.37 -26.53
N GLY A 469 38.73 5.75 -27.48
CA GLY A 469 38.99 4.36 -27.86
C GLY A 469 40.34 4.20 -28.55
N ASP A 470 40.97 3.05 -28.36
CA ASP A 470 42.19 2.61 -29.04
C ASP A 470 42.02 1.17 -29.53
N ALA A 471 41.98 0.98 -30.85
CA ALA A 471 41.77 -0.33 -31.46
C ALA A 471 42.94 -1.29 -31.26
N THR A 472 44.11 -0.78 -30.85
CA THR A 472 45.29 -1.59 -30.52
C THR A 472 45.26 -2.08 -29.07
N ALA A 473 44.49 -1.43 -28.19
CA ALA A 473 44.37 -1.79 -26.80
C ALA A 473 43.40 -2.97 -26.61
N VAL A 474 43.83 -3.96 -25.82
CA VAL A 474 42.99 -5.10 -25.41
C VAL A 474 42.34 -4.81 -24.08
N GLY A 475 41.04 -5.12 -23.94
CA GLY A 475 40.33 -5.02 -22.67
C GLY A 475 40.32 -3.61 -22.09
N GLN A 476 40.31 -2.58 -22.95
CA GLN A 476 40.38 -1.17 -22.54
C GLN A 476 39.27 -0.88 -21.53
N ALA A 477 39.57 -0.08 -20.51
CA ALA A 477 38.64 0.19 -19.42
C ALA A 477 38.69 1.65 -18.96
N PHE A 478 37.56 2.14 -18.47
CA PHE A 478 37.40 3.52 -18.00
C PHE A 478 36.66 3.53 -16.66
N VAL A 479 37.09 4.40 -15.75
CA VAL A 479 36.41 4.63 -14.47
C VAL A 479 35.36 5.73 -14.68
N LEU A 480 34.13 5.53 -14.20
CA LEU A 480 33.13 6.59 -14.18
C LEU A 480 33.58 7.71 -13.24
N LYS A 481 33.47 8.98 -13.64
CA LYS A 481 33.96 10.09 -12.81
C LYS A 481 33.04 10.42 -11.65
N GLN A 482 31.74 10.19 -11.79
CA GLN A 482 30.77 10.37 -10.73
C GLN A 482 30.37 9.00 -10.15
N GLN A 483 30.29 8.94 -8.83
CA GLN A 483 30.05 7.73 -8.05
C GLN A 483 29.03 8.05 -6.95
N PRO A 484 28.33 7.05 -6.40
CA PRO A 484 28.26 5.68 -6.89
C PRO A 484 27.36 5.54 -8.13
N LEU A 485 27.62 4.56 -9.00
CA LEU A 485 26.70 4.20 -10.10
C LEU A 485 25.41 3.60 -9.54
N THR A 486 24.26 4.13 -9.95
CA THR A 486 22.95 3.59 -9.56
C THR A 486 22.69 2.21 -10.16
N TRP A 487 22.19 1.30 -9.33
CA TRP A 487 21.63 0.00 -9.74
C TRP A 487 20.17 -0.09 -9.31
N THR A 488 19.36 -0.82 -10.07
CA THR A 488 17.94 -1.08 -9.76
C THR A 488 17.69 -2.58 -9.64
N ALA A 489 16.69 -2.99 -8.87
CA ALA A 489 16.29 -4.39 -8.79
C ALA A 489 15.35 -4.74 -9.96
N GLY A 490 15.69 -5.75 -10.75
CA GLY A 490 14.88 -6.26 -11.86
C GLY A 490 14.85 -7.79 -11.87
N ALA A 491 14.08 -8.39 -12.79
CA ALA A 491 13.95 -9.85 -12.86
C ALA A 491 15.29 -10.60 -13.10
N GLY A 492 16.29 -9.91 -13.67
CA GLY A 492 17.65 -10.43 -13.83
C GLY A 492 18.56 -10.22 -12.61
N GLY A 493 18.04 -9.72 -11.49
CA GLY A 493 18.82 -9.32 -10.32
C GLY A 493 19.08 -7.82 -10.31
N ARG A 494 20.34 -7.39 -10.37
CA ARG A 494 20.74 -5.97 -10.34
C ARG A 494 20.99 -5.44 -11.74
N ASP A 495 20.27 -4.40 -12.12
CA ASP A 495 20.38 -3.74 -13.41
C ASP A 495 21.12 -2.40 -13.27
N ALA A 496 22.27 -2.28 -13.93
CA ALA A 496 23.06 -1.06 -13.95
C ALA A 496 22.32 0.04 -14.73
N GLN A 497 22.12 1.21 -14.13
CA GLN A 497 21.57 2.38 -14.81
C GLN A 497 22.68 3.12 -15.58
N LEU A 498 23.25 2.45 -16.58
CA LEU A 498 24.35 2.92 -17.43
C LEU A 498 24.10 2.54 -18.89
N GLU A 499 24.13 3.54 -19.77
CA GLU A 499 24.20 3.40 -21.22
C GLU A 499 25.57 3.88 -21.71
N VAL A 500 26.26 3.07 -22.51
CA VAL A 500 27.54 3.44 -23.13
C VAL A 500 27.37 3.51 -24.65
N ARG A 501 27.88 4.60 -25.23
CA ARG A 501 27.95 4.79 -26.67
C ARG A 501 29.38 5.05 -27.11
N VAL A 502 29.76 4.45 -28.24
CA VAL A 502 31.03 4.71 -28.92
C VAL A 502 30.72 5.16 -30.34
N ASP A 503 31.19 6.35 -30.70
CA ASP A 503 30.85 6.98 -32.00
C ASP A 503 29.33 7.05 -32.22
N GLU A 504 28.58 7.43 -31.18
CA GLU A 504 27.11 7.47 -31.12
C GLU A 504 26.38 6.11 -31.25
N VAL A 505 27.12 5.01 -31.40
CA VAL A 505 26.59 3.65 -31.46
C VAL A 505 26.49 3.07 -30.05
N ALA A 506 25.32 2.54 -29.69
CA ALA A 506 25.11 1.89 -28.40
C ALA A 506 25.89 0.56 -28.31
N TRP A 507 26.46 0.33 -27.12
CA TRP A 507 27.06 -0.92 -26.72
C TRP A 507 26.17 -1.58 -25.67
N ASP A 508 26.16 -2.91 -25.63
CA ASP A 508 25.28 -3.68 -24.75
C ASP A 508 26.01 -4.07 -23.45
N HIS A 509 25.37 -3.80 -22.32
CA HIS A 509 25.87 -4.26 -21.03
C HIS A 509 25.70 -5.79 -20.89
N ARG A 510 26.73 -6.46 -20.40
CA ARG A 510 26.71 -7.88 -20.01
C ARG A 510 27.30 -8.05 -18.61
N SER A 511 26.87 -9.09 -17.90
CA SER A 511 27.49 -9.49 -16.61
C SER A 511 28.90 -10.05 -16.78
N SER A 512 29.19 -10.64 -17.94
CA SER A 512 30.49 -11.14 -18.35
C SER A 512 30.70 -10.97 -19.85
N LEU A 513 31.95 -10.79 -20.28
CA LEU A 513 32.34 -10.82 -21.70
C LEU A 513 32.40 -12.25 -22.25
N PHE A 514 32.44 -13.25 -21.36
CA PHE A 514 32.53 -14.65 -21.74
C PHE A 514 31.38 -15.05 -22.69
N GLY A 515 31.73 -15.69 -23.80
CA GLY A 515 30.78 -16.13 -24.82
C GLY A 515 30.32 -15.04 -25.80
N ALA A 516 30.77 -13.79 -25.65
CA ALA A 516 30.58 -12.76 -26.67
C ALA A 516 31.51 -13.00 -27.88
N GLY A 517 31.01 -12.77 -29.09
CA GLY A 517 31.81 -12.81 -30.31
C GLY A 517 32.81 -11.66 -30.39
N ALA A 518 33.88 -11.85 -31.19
CA ALA A 518 34.95 -10.87 -31.38
C ALA A 518 34.49 -9.49 -31.91
N GLU A 519 33.32 -9.43 -32.56
CA GLU A 519 32.73 -8.20 -33.12
C GLU A 519 31.54 -7.69 -32.31
N ASP A 520 31.18 -8.38 -31.22
CA ASP A 520 30.03 -8.00 -30.39
C ASP A 520 30.35 -6.72 -29.60
N ARG A 521 29.54 -5.69 -29.77
CA ARG A 521 29.69 -4.41 -29.07
C ARG A 521 29.17 -4.51 -27.63
N VAL A 522 29.96 -5.16 -26.78
CA VAL A 522 29.59 -5.42 -25.38
C VAL A 522 30.57 -4.78 -24.39
N TYR A 523 30.06 -4.44 -23.22
CA TYR A 523 30.87 -4.03 -22.07
C TYR A 523 30.36 -4.67 -20.79
N THR A 524 31.24 -4.73 -19.79
CA THR A 524 30.90 -5.11 -18.41
C THR A 524 31.16 -3.93 -17.47
N VAL A 525 30.40 -3.84 -16.39
CA VAL A 525 30.69 -2.91 -15.29
C VAL A 525 31.16 -3.69 -14.07
N GLU A 526 32.25 -3.25 -13.46
CA GLU A 526 32.73 -3.77 -12.18
C GLU A 526 32.71 -2.65 -11.14
N THR A 527 31.95 -2.85 -10.06
CA THR A 527 32.03 -2.00 -8.86
C THR A 527 33.17 -2.51 -7.99
N ARG A 528 34.15 -1.65 -7.72
CA ARG A 528 35.28 -1.94 -6.84
C ARG A 528 34.95 -1.65 -5.38
N ASP A 529 35.85 -2.07 -4.50
CA ASP A 529 35.67 -1.97 -3.05
C ASP A 529 35.52 -0.55 -2.51
N ASP A 530 36.10 0.44 -3.19
CA ASP A 530 35.99 1.86 -2.88
C ASP A 530 34.72 2.50 -3.47
N GLY A 531 33.81 1.69 -4.03
CA GLY A 531 32.61 2.13 -4.72
C GLY A 531 32.84 2.61 -6.14
N THR A 532 34.08 2.57 -6.66
CA THR A 532 34.36 3.02 -8.02
C THR A 532 33.87 2.03 -9.06
N SER A 533 33.15 2.54 -10.06
CA SER A 533 32.63 1.75 -11.17
C SER A 533 33.58 1.80 -12.36
N LEU A 534 34.05 0.64 -12.80
CA LEU A 534 34.94 0.43 -13.94
C LEU A 534 34.17 -0.20 -15.11
N VAL A 535 34.08 0.52 -16.23
CA VAL A 535 33.55 0.00 -17.50
C VAL A 535 34.68 -0.66 -18.27
N ARG A 536 34.52 -1.94 -18.63
CA ARG A 536 35.52 -2.73 -19.37
C ARG A 536 34.94 -3.23 -20.69
N PHE A 537 35.72 -3.10 -21.75
CA PHE A 537 35.38 -3.52 -23.11
C PHE A 537 36.10 -4.81 -23.50
N GLY A 538 35.75 -5.35 -24.68
CA GLY A 538 36.31 -6.58 -25.21
C GLY A 538 37.79 -6.50 -25.60
N ASP A 539 38.39 -7.66 -25.79
CA ASP A 539 39.79 -7.84 -26.20
C ASP A 539 39.95 -8.24 -27.67
N GLY A 540 38.84 -8.30 -28.42
CA GLY A 540 38.79 -8.74 -29.82
C GLY A 540 38.70 -10.26 -29.98
N VAL A 541 38.55 -11.00 -28.87
CA VAL A 541 38.17 -12.43 -28.85
C VAL A 541 36.83 -12.57 -28.15
N GLU A 542 36.73 -12.04 -26.93
CA GLU A 542 35.52 -11.97 -26.13
C GLU A 542 35.01 -10.52 -26.11
N GLY A 543 34.21 -10.19 -27.13
CA GLY A 543 33.72 -8.84 -27.38
C GLY A 543 34.67 -7.97 -28.23
N ALA A 544 34.09 -6.97 -28.87
CA ALA A 544 34.78 -6.02 -29.73
C ALA A 544 35.75 -5.12 -28.96
N ARG A 545 36.88 -4.82 -29.60
CA ARG A 545 37.76 -3.71 -29.18
C ARG A 545 37.12 -2.38 -29.54
N LEU A 546 37.51 -1.34 -28.82
CA LEU A 546 37.05 0.00 -29.13
C LEU A 546 37.66 0.50 -30.46
N PRO A 547 36.86 1.11 -31.35
CA PRO A 547 37.41 1.83 -32.49
C PRO A 547 38.27 3.01 -32.02
N THR A 548 39.35 3.28 -32.74
CA THR A 548 40.22 4.42 -32.43
C THR A 548 39.49 5.72 -32.71
N GLY A 549 39.40 6.60 -31.71
CA GLY A 549 38.73 7.89 -31.84
C GLY A 549 39.16 8.88 -30.78
N GLN A 550 38.66 10.10 -30.84
CA GLN A 550 38.90 11.13 -29.82
C GLN A 550 37.60 11.42 -29.07
N ALA A 551 37.61 11.25 -27.74
CA ALA A 551 36.42 11.51 -26.90
C ALA A 551 35.15 10.79 -27.42
N ASN A 552 35.34 9.66 -28.10
CA ASN A 552 34.27 8.92 -28.76
C ASN A 552 33.54 7.98 -27.82
N VAL A 553 34.10 7.67 -26.65
CA VAL A 553 33.47 6.84 -25.63
C VAL A 553 32.68 7.74 -24.67
N ARG A 554 31.36 7.63 -24.70
CA ARG A 554 30.43 8.43 -23.88
C ARG A 554 29.53 7.51 -23.07
N ALA A 555 29.19 7.97 -21.87
CA ALA A 555 28.29 7.29 -20.97
C ALA A 555 27.15 8.23 -20.57
N ARG A 556 25.95 7.66 -20.43
CA ARG A 556 24.85 8.27 -19.72
C ARG A 556 24.45 7.34 -18.59
N TYR A 557 24.50 7.80 -17.36
CA TYR A 557 24.23 6.96 -16.19
C TYR A 557 23.59 7.74 -15.07
N ARG A 558 23.21 7.06 -13.99
CA ARG A 558 22.65 7.69 -12.81
C ARG A 558 23.60 7.53 -11.61
N THR A 559 23.58 8.52 -10.73
CA THR A 559 24.31 8.48 -9.46
C THR A 559 23.40 8.66 -8.27
N GLY A 560 23.57 7.81 -7.27
CA GLY A 560 22.72 7.75 -6.07
C GLY A 560 22.09 6.37 -5.91
N LEU A 561 22.18 5.83 -4.70
CA LEU A 561 21.66 4.53 -4.27
C LEU A 561 21.77 4.46 -2.75
N GLY A 562 21.15 3.42 -2.17
CA GLY A 562 21.35 3.07 -0.77
C GLY A 562 20.06 3.01 0.03
N ALA A 563 20.19 2.62 1.30
CA ALA A 563 19.05 2.52 2.21
C ALA A 563 18.44 3.88 2.54
N ASP A 564 19.22 4.98 2.44
CA ASP A 564 18.78 6.36 2.67
C ASP A 564 17.66 6.79 1.69
N GLY A 565 17.58 6.15 0.50
CA GLY A 565 16.49 6.37 -0.45
C GLY A 565 15.12 5.89 0.04
N ASN A 566 15.04 5.07 1.08
CA ASN A 566 13.77 4.55 1.60
C ASN A 566 13.02 5.60 2.44
N VAL A 567 12.44 6.59 1.78
CA VAL A 567 11.73 7.71 2.42
C VAL A 567 10.24 7.44 2.63
N ARG A 568 9.68 7.97 3.72
CA ARG A 568 8.27 7.85 4.10
C ARG A 568 7.35 8.56 3.09
N THR A 569 6.07 8.19 3.10
CA THR A 569 5.01 8.89 2.36
C THR A 569 5.04 10.38 2.66
N GLY A 570 4.93 11.21 1.62
CA GLY A 570 4.90 12.67 1.73
C GLY A 570 6.23 13.35 2.04
N GLN A 571 7.38 12.65 2.04
CA GLN A 571 8.70 13.30 2.21
C GLN A 571 9.25 13.90 0.91
N LEU A 572 8.92 13.36 -0.27
CA LEU A 572 9.38 13.85 -1.58
C LEU A 572 8.52 15.02 -2.06
N THR A 573 8.85 16.23 -1.62
CA THR A 573 8.01 17.43 -1.84
C THR A 573 8.74 18.61 -2.49
N THR A 574 10.08 18.59 -2.54
CA THR A 574 10.85 19.74 -3.04
C THR A 574 11.24 19.55 -4.50
N LEU A 575 10.61 20.28 -5.42
CA LEU A 575 11.00 20.30 -6.84
C LEU A 575 12.30 21.10 -7.02
N LEU A 576 13.38 20.45 -7.46
CA LEU A 576 14.67 21.11 -7.72
C LEU A 576 14.61 21.95 -9.01
N SER A 577 13.93 21.45 -10.04
CA SER A 577 13.53 22.22 -11.21
C SER A 577 12.02 22.11 -11.39
N ARG A 578 11.27 23.17 -11.11
CA ARG A 578 9.81 23.17 -11.21
C ARG A 578 9.38 23.32 -12.68
N PRO A 579 8.74 22.31 -13.30
CA PRO A 579 8.16 22.50 -14.63
C PRO A 579 7.05 23.57 -14.57
N LEU A 580 6.97 24.40 -15.60
CA LEU A 580 5.99 25.49 -15.66
C LEU A 580 4.55 24.94 -15.59
N GLY A 581 3.75 25.40 -14.64
CA GLY A 581 2.37 24.94 -14.43
C GLY A 581 2.21 23.80 -13.40
N ILE A 582 3.30 23.30 -12.80
CA ILE A 582 3.23 22.35 -11.68
C ILE A 582 3.22 23.10 -10.35
N ALA A 583 2.17 22.92 -9.56
CA ALA A 583 1.98 23.52 -8.24
C ALA A 583 2.77 22.80 -7.14
N SER A 584 2.75 21.47 -7.11
CA SER A 584 3.47 20.71 -6.09
C SER A 584 3.71 19.28 -6.55
N VAL A 585 4.53 18.57 -5.78
CA VAL A 585 4.73 17.14 -5.90
C VAL A 585 4.71 16.52 -4.50
N ALA A 586 4.25 15.29 -4.40
CA ALA A 586 4.35 14.46 -3.21
C ALA A 586 4.51 13.00 -3.62
N ASN A 587 5.15 12.18 -2.80
CA ASN A 587 5.06 10.73 -2.94
C ASN A 587 3.85 10.18 -2.16
N PRO A 588 2.81 9.65 -2.84
CA PRO A 588 1.61 9.09 -2.20
C PRO A 588 1.85 7.75 -1.48
N ALA A 589 2.99 7.11 -1.73
CA ALA A 589 3.44 5.89 -1.06
C ALA A 589 4.91 6.07 -0.64
N PRO A 590 5.41 5.31 0.37
CA PRO A 590 6.83 5.36 0.71
C PRO A 590 7.68 4.96 -0.49
N ALA A 591 8.85 5.59 -0.63
CA ALA A 591 9.89 5.10 -1.51
C ALA A 591 10.53 3.86 -0.88
N MET A 592 10.75 2.80 -1.65
CA MET A 592 11.20 1.51 -1.15
C MET A 592 12.16 0.84 -2.13
N GLY A 593 12.88 -0.17 -1.65
CA GLY A 593 13.79 -0.99 -2.47
C GLY A 593 15.25 -0.49 -2.48
N GLY A 594 15.54 0.62 -1.80
CA GLY A 594 16.89 1.10 -1.61
C GLY A 594 17.69 0.17 -0.70
N GLU A 595 18.90 -0.20 -1.11
CA GLU A 595 19.76 -1.14 -0.40
C GLU A 595 21.20 -0.64 -0.45
N ASP A 596 21.92 -0.68 0.67
CA ASP A 596 23.35 -0.36 0.68
C ASP A 596 24.18 -1.47 0.03
N PRO A 597 25.41 -1.18 -0.43
CA PRO A 597 26.32 -2.22 -0.93
C PRO A 597 26.51 -3.34 0.09
N GLU A 598 26.62 -4.58 -0.40
CA GLU A 598 26.66 -5.76 0.46
C GLU A 598 27.81 -5.67 1.49
N PRO A 599 27.52 -5.83 2.80
CA PRO A 599 28.56 -5.83 3.81
C PRO A 599 29.40 -7.11 3.71
N LEU A 600 30.69 -7.01 4.03
CA LEU A 600 31.63 -8.13 3.88
C LEU A 600 31.28 -9.36 4.70
N THR A 601 30.63 -9.16 5.85
CA THR A 601 30.14 -10.24 6.70
C THR A 601 29.06 -11.06 5.99
N GLN A 602 28.24 -10.40 5.17
CA GLN A 602 27.24 -11.04 4.32
C GLN A 602 27.89 -11.68 3.10
N ALA A 603 28.79 -10.97 2.42
CA ALA A 603 29.54 -11.50 1.28
C ALA A 603 30.30 -12.79 1.63
N ARG A 604 30.85 -12.91 2.85
CA ARG A 604 31.49 -14.14 3.35
C ARG A 604 30.54 -15.34 3.43
N ARG A 605 29.25 -15.12 3.68
CA ARG A 605 28.22 -16.17 3.74
C ARG A 605 27.66 -16.48 2.36
N ASN A 606 27.50 -15.46 1.53
CA ASN A 606 26.90 -15.56 0.20
C ASN A 606 27.88 -16.06 -0.87
N ALA A 607 29.18 -15.75 -0.78
CA ALA A 607 30.14 -16.15 -1.82
C ALA A 607 30.18 -17.67 -2.08
N PRO A 608 30.25 -18.54 -1.06
CA PRO A 608 30.22 -19.99 -1.28
C PRO A 608 28.91 -20.51 -1.88
N VAL A 609 27.81 -19.75 -1.75
CA VAL A 609 26.48 -20.15 -2.21
C VAL A 609 26.40 -20.17 -3.73
N THR A 610 26.98 -19.17 -4.40
CA THR A 610 26.93 -19.06 -5.87
C THR A 610 27.53 -20.26 -6.61
N VAL A 611 28.58 -20.86 -6.06
CA VAL A 611 29.20 -22.08 -6.61
C VAL A 611 28.35 -23.34 -6.38
N ARG A 612 27.46 -23.31 -5.38
CA ARG A 612 26.57 -24.46 -5.09
C ARG A 612 25.39 -24.53 -6.05
N THR A 613 24.90 -23.39 -6.52
CA THR A 613 23.72 -23.30 -7.39
C THR A 613 24.05 -23.24 -8.88
N LEU A 614 25.24 -22.76 -9.28
CA LEU A 614 25.66 -22.63 -10.70
C LEU A 614 24.57 -21.95 -11.56
N ASP A 615 23.96 -20.90 -11.04
CA ASP A 615 22.86 -20.13 -11.65
C ASP A 615 21.60 -20.95 -12.00
N ARG A 616 21.42 -22.11 -11.36
CA ARG A 616 20.22 -22.94 -11.50
C ARG A 616 19.59 -23.24 -10.15
N VAL A 617 18.26 -23.30 -10.14
CA VAL A 617 17.47 -23.58 -8.95
C VAL A 617 16.76 -24.92 -9.10
N VAL A 618 17.25 -25.93 -8.37
CA VAL A 618 16.75 -27.32 -8.46
C VAL A 618 16.24 -27.83 -7.12
N SER A 619 17.01 -27.62 -6.05
CA SER A 619 16.73 -28.13 -4.71
C SER A 619 16.05 -27.09 -3.82
N ARG A 620 15.49 -27.54 -2.69
CA ARG A 620 14.96 -26.65 -1.64
C ARG A 620 16.03 -25.66 -1.15
N LEU A 621 17.26 -26.13 -0.98
CA LEU A 621 18.37 -25.28 -0.55
C LEU A 621 18.72 -24.26 -1.63
N ASP A 622 18.70 -24.64 -2.90
CA ASP A 622 18.99 -23.73 -4.01
C ASP A 622 17.99 -22.58 -4.08
N VAL A 623 16.72 -22.82 -3.73
CA VAL A 623 15.69 -21.76 -3.65
C VAL A 623 15.99 -20.77 -2.52
N GLU A 624 16.37 -21.25 -1.33
CA GLU A 624 16.76 -20.39 -0.20
C GLU A 624 17.99 -19.55 -0.55
N ASP A 625 18.97 -20.23 -1.13
CA ASP A 625 20.27 -19.69 -1.50
C ASP A 625 20.16 -18.64 -2.63
N TYR A 626 19.38 -18.94 -3.66
CA TYR A 626 19.08 -18.00 -4.75
C TYR A 626 18.29 -16.80 -4.24
N ALA A 627 17.28 -17.01 -3.39
CA ALA A 627 16.50 -15.92 -2.83
C ALA A 627 17.35 -15.01 -1.93
N ARG A 628 18.30 -15.56 -1.15
CA ARG A 628 19.20 -14.77 -0.30
C ARG A 628 20.21 -13.93 -1.10
N ALA A 629 20.57 -14.37 -2.30
CA ALA A 629 21.43 -13.60 -3.21
C ALA A 629 20.65 -12.55 -4.01
N TYR A 630 19.31 -12.53 -3.90
CA TYR A 630 18.46 -11.65 -4.68
C TYR A 630 18.37 -10.24 -4.06
N PRO A 631 18.39 -9.16 -4.86
CA PRO A 631 18.31 -7.79 -4.34
C PRO A 631 17.08 -7.53 -3.47
N GLY A 632 17.28 -6.85 -2.35
CA GLY A 632 16.20 -6.55 -1.41
C GLY A 632 15.75 -7.73 -0.55
N VAL A 633 16.48 -8.86 -0.54
CA VAL A 633 16.24 -9.99 0.37
C VAL A 633 17.43 -10.14 1.32
N LEU A 634 17.18 -9.96 2.62
CA LEU A 634 18.19 -10.17 3.67
C LEU A 634 18.34 -11.66 4.01
N THR A 635 17.23 -12.40 4.10
CA THR A 635 17.25 -13.83 4.38
C THR A 635 16.00 -14.53 3.86
N ALA A 636 16.12 -15.85 3.69
CA ALA A 636 15.11 -16.72 3.11
C ALA A 636 15.10 -18.10 3.78
N SER A 637 13.91 -18.69 3.90
CA SER A 637 13.65 -20.07 4.35
C SER A 637 12.61 -20.72 3.46
N ALA A 638 12.87 -21.95 3.01
CA ALA A 638 11.99 -22.71 2.14
C ALA A 638 11.58 -24.03 2.78
N ALA A 639 10.27 -24.32 2.74
CA ALA A 639 9.68 -25.57 3.23
C ALA A 639 8.86 -26.26 2.14
N TRP A 640 8.91 -27.59 2.10
CA TRP A 640 8.06 -28.37 1.20
C TRP A 640 6.59 -28.29 1.60
N ILE A 641 5.72 -28.02 0.64
CA ILE A 641 4.27 -27.99 0.80
C ILE A 641 3.58 -28.85 -0.28
N PRO A 642 2.42 -29.45 0.02
CA PRO A 642 1.60 -30.09 -1.01
C PRO A 642 0.98 -29.02 -1.93
N THR A 643 0.95 -29.30 -3.23
CA THR A 643 0.33 -28.45 -4.25
C THR A 643 -0.45 -29.33 -5.23
N GLY A 644 -1.72 -29.58 -4.91
CA GLY A 644 -2.54 -30.57 -5.63
C GLY A 644 -1.94 -31.98 -5.51
N SER A 645 -1.68 -32.63 -6.64
CA SER A 645 -1.01 -33.94 -6.73
C SER A 645 0.52 -33.86 -6.73
N SER A 646 1.09 -32.65 -6.70
CA SER A 646 2.53 -32.38 -6.75
C SER A 646 3.04 -31.78 -5.44
N ARG A 647 4.36 -31.57 -5.33
CA ARG A 647 4.98 -30.81 -4.25
C ARG A 647 5.38 -29.43 -4.75
N GLY A 648 5.15 -28.41 -3.93
CA GLY A 648 5.67 -27.06 -4.10
C GLY A 648 6.53 -26.66 -2.90
N LEU A 649 7.02 -25.43 -2.92
CA LEU A 649 7.79 -24.83 -1.84
C LEU A 649 7.07 -23.59 -1.32
N ALA A 650 6.97 -23.49 0.00
CA ALA A 650 6.69 -22.23 0.68
C ALA A 650 8.03 -21.53 0.94
N LEU A 651 8.28 -20.43 0.24
CA LEU A 651 9.46 -19.61 0.43
C LEU A 651 9.06 -18.41 1.30
N THR A 652 9.60 -18.32 2.51
CA THR A 652 9.49 -17.13 3.35
C THR A 652 10.74 -16.27 3.16
N VAL A 653 10.55 -14.98 2.93
CA VAL A 653 11.62 -13.99 2.79
C VAL A 653 11.45 -12.82 3.75
N MET A 654 12.56 -12.15 4.03
CA MET A 654 12.61 -10.89 4.77
C MET A 654 13.56 -9.94 4.05
N GLY A 655 13.15 -8.68 3.90
CA GLY A 655 14.00 -7.64 3.32
C GLY A 655 14.94 -6.98 4.34
N PRO A 656 15.86 -6.11 3.88
CA PRO A 656 16.73 -5.31 4.73
C PRO A 656 15.95 -4.56 5.81
N GLY A 657 16.53 -4.40 7.00
CA GLY A 657 15.89 -3.72 8.14
C GLY A 657 14.60 -4.39 8.66
N GLY A 658 14.24 -5.57 8.16
CA GLY A 658 13.03 -6.30 8.56
C GLY A 658 11.84 -5.94 7.69
N ALA A 659 12.08 -5.38 6.50
CA ALA A 659 11.03 -5.02 5.57
C ALA A 659 10.22 -6.25 5.15
N LEU A 660 8.90 -6.06 5.06
CA LEU A 660 7.99 -7.07 4.54
C LEU A 660 8.08 -7.09 3.02
N ILE A 661 8.12 -8.29 2.43
CA ILE A 661 8.13 -8.50 0.98
C ILE A 661 6.83 -9.20 0.62
N ASP A 662 5.81 -8.43 0.28
CA ASP A 662 4.50 -8.90 -0.18
C ASP A 662 4.18 -8.40 -1.59
N ALA A 663 3.03 -8.81 -2.13
CA ALA A 663 2.63 -8.49 -3.50
C ALA A 663 2.48 -6.98 -3.81
N SER A 664 2.54 -6.10 -2.80
CA SER A 664 2.55 -4.65 -2.98
C SER A 664 3.92 -4.06 -3.33
N VAL A 665 5.02 -4.78 -3.08
CA VAL A 665 6.39 -4.31 -3.39
C VAL A 665 6.93 -4.95 -4.67
N PRO A 666 7.68 -4.20 -5.52
CA PRO A 666 8.23 -4.73 -6.78
C PRO A 666 9.11 -5.97 -6.59
N THR A 667 9.90 -6.02 -5.50
CA THR A 667 10.80 -7.14 -5.18
C THR A 667 10.07 -8.48 -5.13
N TYR A 668 8.80 -8.52 -4.71
CA TYR A 668 8.02 -9.77 -4.64
C TYR A 668 7.85 -10.41 -6.01
N GLN A 669 7.42 -9.62 -7.00
CA GLN A 669 7.18 -10.14 -8.35
C GLN A 669 8.50 -10.39 -9.08
N ASN A 670 9.48 -9.49 -8.94
CA ASN A 670 10.77 -9.65 -9.60
C ASN A 670 11.51 -10.91 -9.09
N LEU A 671 11.47 -11.20 -7.78
CA LEU A 671 12.05 -12.44 -7.22
C LEU A 671 11.35 -13.69 -7.74
N LEU A 672 10.01 -13.68 -7.83
CA LEU A 672 9.27 -14.81 -8.39
C LEU A 672 9.63 -15.06 -9.85
N ASP A 673 9.76 -14.02 -10.66
CA ASP A 673 10.13 -14.14 -12.07
C ASP A 673 11.59 -14.55 -12.26
N ALA A 674 12.48 -14.10 -11.37
CA ALA A 674 13.87 -14.54 -11.32
C ALA A 674 13.98 -16.04 -10.98
N LEU A 675 13.27 -16.49 -9.94
CA LEU A 675 13.21 -17.91 -9.55
C LEU A 675 12.63 -18.79 -10.66
N ARG A 676 11.60 -18.31 -11.37
CA ARG A 676 11.01 -19.01 -12.52
C ARG A 676 12.00 -19.12 -13.67
N SER A 677 12.74 -18.06 -13.95
CA SER A 677 13.73 -18.03 -15.03
C SER A 677 14.94 -18.92 -14.75
N ALA A 678 15.35 -19.02 -13.47
CA ALA A 678 16.44 -19.88 -13.03
C ALA A 678 16.05 -21.36 -12.81
N SER A 679 14.76 -21.70 -12.92
CA SER A 679 14.24 -23.06 -12.69
C SER A 679 13.73 -23.72 -13.97
N ASP A 680 13.99 -25.03 -14.14
CA ASP A 680 13.62 -25.82 -15.34
C ASP A 680 12.12 -26.24 -15.37
N THR A 681 11.23 -25.39 -14.84
CA THR A 681 9.77 -25.34 -15.10
C THR A 681 8.81 -26.35 -14.43
N SER A 682 9.10 -26.90 -13.24
CA SER A 682 8.08 -27.68 -12.47
C SER A 682 7.94 -27.33 -10.99
N LEU A 683 8.76 -26.43 -10.45
CA LEU A 683 8.77 -26.10 -9.03
C LEU A 683 7.80 -24.96 -8.73
N ALA A 684 6.63 -25.29 -8.19
CA ALA A 684 5.69 -24.27 -7.72
C ALA A 684 6.23 -23.63 -6.43
N VAL A 685 6.54 -22.33 -6.47
CA VAL A 685 7.00 -21.57 -5.31
C VAL A 685 5.90 -20.60 -4.88
N THR A 686 5.49 -20.70 -3.62
CA THR A 686 4.61 -19.75 -2.95
C THR A 686 5.45 -18.84 -2.07
N LEU A 687 5.56 -17.56 -2.43
CA LEU A 687 6.34 -16.57 -1.70
C LEU A 687 5.50 -15.95 -0.57
N LEU A 688 6.08 -15.91 0.63
CA LEU A 688 5.50 -15.40 1.87
C LEU A 688 6.46 -14.37 2.50
N SER A 689 5.90 -13.35 3.14
CA SER A 689 6.70 -12.46 4.01
C SER A 689 6.83 -13.06 5.41
N HIS A 690 7.96 -12.83 6.06
CA HIS A 690 8.21 -13.28 7.43
C HIS A 690 7.24 -12.69 8.46
N VAL A 691 7.19 -13.31 9.64
CA VAL A 691 6.52 -12.78 10.82
C VAL A 691 7.55 -12.41 11.89
N PRO A 692 7.61 -11.14 12.34
CA PRO A 692 8.50 -10.74 13.41
C PRO A 692 7.99 -11.20 14.78
N VAL A 693 8.88 -11.75 15.59
CA VAL A 693 8.62 -12.14 16.98
C VAL A 693 9.74 -11.58 17.85
N PHE A 694 9.39 -10.90 18.94
CA PHE A 694 10.38 -10.31 19.85
C PHE A 694 10.62 -11.20 21.07
N LEU A 695 11.85 -11.24 21.56
CA LEU A 695 12.23 -11.84 22.83
C LEU A 695 12.00 -10.84 23.96
N THR A 696 11.43 -11.31 25.06
CA THR A 696 11.53 -10.62 26.35
C THR A 696 12.58 -11.33 27.19
N LEU A 697 13.67 -10.64 27.51
CA LEU A 697 14.86 -11.22 28.12
C LEU A 697 15.27 -10.45 29.38
N ALA A 698 15.42 -11.16 30.50
CA ALA A 698 15.96 -10.62 31.74
C ALA A 698 17.06 -11.54 32.30
N LEU A 699 18.19 -10.95 32.67
CA LEU A 699 19.31 -11.68 33.28
C LEU A 699 19.84 -10.95 34.51
N ARG A 700 20.30 -11.73 35.48
CA ARG A 700 21.17 -11.26 36.56
C ARG A 700 22.59 -11.73 36.30
N VAL A 701 23.54 -10.80 36.29
CA VAL A 701 24.95 -11.06 35.98
C VAL A 701 25.78 -10.83 37.23
N LEU A 702 26.64 -11.80 37.57
CA LEU A 702 27.67 -11.63 38.60
C LEU A 702 28.95 -11.12 37.91
N PRO A 703 29.29 -9.83 38.04
CA PRO A 703 30.54 -9.30 37.51
C PRO A 703 31.72 -9.70 38.40
N ASP A 704 32.90 -9.76 37.81
CA ASP A 704 34.17 -9.87 38.51
C ASP A 704 34.33 -8.68 39.46
N PRO A 705 34.59 -8.90 40.76
CA PRO A 705 34.73 -7.82 41.74
C PRO A 705 35.84 -6.81 41.40
N ASP A 706 36.83 -7.20 40.59
CA ASP A 706 37.91 -6.33 40.15
C ASP A 706 37.52 -5.45 38.93
N ARG A 707 36.29 -5.58 38.41
CA ARG A 707 35.77 -4.80 37.28
C ARG A 707 34.57 -3.93 37.66
N VAL A 708 34.40 -2.83 36.93
CA VAL A 708 33.22 -1.96 37.05
C VAL A 708 31.99 -2.70 36.51
N ALA A 709 31.04 -3.01 37.39
CA ALA A 709 29.83 -3.76 37.04
C ALA A 709 29.08 -3.18 35.84
N GLU A 710 28.93 -1.86 35.78
CA GLU A 710 28.22 -1.17 34.71
C GLU A 710 28.86 -1.39 33.32
N ALA A 711 30.20 -1.47 33.26
CA ALA A 711 30.92 -1.79 32.04
C ALA A 711 30.72 -3.25 31.61
N VAL A 712 30.72 -4.19 32.57
CA VAL A 712 30.45 -5.62 32.29
C VAL A 712 29.02 -5.80 31.76
N LEU A 713 28.03 -5.15 32.38
CA LEU A 713 26.64 -5.19 31.93
C LEU A 713 26.47 -4.55 30.55
N ALA A 714 27.19 -3.45 30.25
CA ALA A 714 27.20 -2.84 28.92
C ALA A 714 27.77 -3.78 27.85
N ASP A 715 28.86 -4.51 28.15
CA ASP A 715 29.44 -5.51 27.25
C ASP A 715 28.48 -6.69 27.01
N VAL A 716 27.82 -7.19 28.05
CA VAL A 716 26.79 -8.23 27.94
C VAL A 716 25.62 -7.75 27.08
N ARG A 717 25.12 -6.54 27.35
CA ARG A 717 24.02 -5.92 26.57
C ARG A 717 24.36 -5.86 25.09
N ARG A 718 25.55 -5.34 24.76
CA ARG A 718 26.02 -5.23 23.38
C ARG A 718 26.09 -6.61 22.72
N LEU A 719 26.72 -7.60 23.36
CA LEU A 719 26.84 -8.95 22.81
C LEU A 719 25.48 -9.63 22.56
N LEU A 720 24.52 -9.46 23.48
CA LEU A 720 23.17 -10.02 23.32
C LEU A 720 22.40 -9.31 22.20
N LEU A 721 22.45 -7.98 22.13
CA LEU A 721 21.79 -7.23 21.06
C LEU A 721 22.43 -7.50 19.69
N ASP A 722 23.75 -7.64 19.61
CA ASP A 722 24.45 -7.99 18.37
C ASP A 722 24.07 -9.41 17.90
N ALA A 723 23.99 -10.38 18.82
CA ALA A 723 23.71 -11.79 18.50
C ALA A 723 22.23 -12.07 18.20
N PHE A 724 21.32 -11.37 18.88
CA PHE A 724 19.86 -11.49 18.69
C PHE A 724 19.27 -10.35 17.84
N GLY A 725 20.12 -9.53 17.24
CA GLY A 725 19.74 -8.52 16.25
C GLY A 725 19.36 -9.15 14.91
N LEU A 726 18.65 -8.38 14.09
CA LEU A 726 18.03 -8.85 12.86
C LEU A 726 19.01 -9.49 11.86
N GLU A 727 20.19 -8.90 11.67
CA GLU A 727 21.21 -9.37 10.72
C GLU A 727 21.94 -10.64 11.17
N SER A 728 21.83 -10.99 12.46
CA SER A 728 22.49 -12.16 13.06
C SER A 728 21.57 -13.37 13.17
N ARG A 729 20.27 -13.21 12.86
CA ARG A 729 19.23 -14.23 13.05
C ARG A 729 18.73 -14.79 11.72
N GLU A 730 18.43 -16.09 11.73
CA GLU A 730 17.84 -16.78 10.59
C GLU A 730 16.34 -17.02 10.79
N LEU A 731 15.59 -17.12 9.68
CA LEU A 731 14.18 -17.50 9.71
C LEU A 731 14.00 -18.91 10.28
N GLY A 732 13.05 -19.07 11.20
CA GLY A 732 12.82 -20.33 11.91
C GLY A 732 13.88 -20.66 12.97
N GLN A 733 14.83 -19.76 13.23
CA GLN A 733 15.88 -20.01 14.23
C GLN A 733 15.31 -19.91 15.64
N ARG A 734 15.44 -21.01 16.37
CA ARG A 734 15.06 -21.11 17.79
C ARG A 734 16.08 -20.41 18.67
N THR A 735 15.69 -20.05 19.89
CA THR A 735 16.60 -19.51 20.92
C THR A 735 16.55 -20.40 22.16
N SER A 736 17.67 -20.62 22.83
CA SER A 736 17.70 -21.36 24.10
C SER A 736 18.38 -20.58 25.23
N VAL A 737 18.09 -20.99 26.46
CA VAL A 737 18.77 -20.44 27.66
C VAL A 737 20.28 -20.66 27.56
N ASP A 738 20.72 -21.84 27.12
CA ASP A 738 22.16 -22.17 27.01
C ASP A 738 22.90 -21.25 26.03
N GLU A 739 22.24 -20.85 24.94
CA GLU A 739 22.78 -19.91 23.95
C GLU A 739 22.98 -18.53 24.58
N VAL A 740 21.95 -18.03 25.28
CA VAL A 740 21.98 -16.75 26.00
C VAL A 740 23.10 -16.75 27.05
N VAL A 741 23.17 -17.80 27.89
CA VAL A 741 24.19 -17.93 28.93
C VAL A 741 25.60 -17.97 28.32
N THR A 742 25.78 -18.75 27.24
CA THR A 742 27.08 -18.87 26.55
C THR A 742 27.52 -17.53 25.96
N LEU A 743 26.59 -16.77 25.36
CA LEU A 743 26.88 -15.45 24.79
C LEU A 743 27.23 -14.44 25.88
N ALA A 744 26.48 -14.41 26.98
CA ALA A 744 26.76 -13.51 28.10
C ALA A 744 28.15 -13.79 28.72
N HIS A 745 28.56 -15.05 28.87
CA HIS A 745 29.90 -15.41 29.37
C HIS A 745 31.06 -15.04 28.43
N ARG A 746 30.80 -14.62 27.18
CA ARG A 746 31.85 -14.06 26.31
C ARG A 746 32.21 -12.63 26.68
N ALA A 747 31.37 -11.91 27.45
CA ALA A 747 31.69 -10.59 27.94
C ALA A 747 32.85 -10.66 28.96
N PRO A 748 33.92 -9.86 28.78
CA PRO A 748 35.02 -9.84 29.73
C PRO A 748 34.57 -9.44 31.14
N GLY A 749 34.84 -10.30 32.13
CA GLY A 749 34.51 -10.04 33.54
C GLY A 749 33.16 -10.57 34.00
N VAL A 750 32.50 -11.44 33.24
CA VAL A 750 31.34 -12.19 33.72
C VAL A 750 31.80 -13.44 34.48
N VAL A 751 31.42 -13.54 35.76
CA VAL A 751 31.71 -14.70 36.63
C VAL A 751 30.58 -15.72 36.60
N ALA A 752 29.32 -15.25 36.62
CA ALA A 752 28.12 -16.07 36.54
C ALA A 752 26.95 -15.30 35.91
N VAL A 753 25.96 -16.04 35.41
CA VAL A 753 24.74 -15.49 34.80
C VAL A 753 23.55 -16.33 35.26
N ASP A 754 22.49 -15.67 35.67
CA ASP A 754 21.17 -16.25 35.96
C ASP A 754 20.14 -15.66 35.00
N VAL A 755 19.34 -16.50 34.34
CA VAL A 755 18.34 -16.07 33.35
C VAL A 755 16.97 -16.09 34.00
N GLU A 756 16.47 -14.91 34.37
CA GLU A 756 15.18 -14.77 35.02
C GLU A 756 14.00 -14.80 34.05
N ARG A 757 14.24 -14.36 32.80
CA ARG A 757 13.20 -14.34 31.78
C ARG A 757 13.78 -14.64 30.41
N LEU A 758 13.17 -15.59 29.72
CA LEU A 758 13.41 -15.84 28.30
C LEU A 758 12.11 -16.38 27.70
N ARG A 759 11.37 -15.52 27.00
CA ARG A 759 10.09 -15.88 26.37
C ARG A 759 9.83 -15.05 25.13
N ARG A 760 8.85 -15.47 24.33
CA ARG A 760 8.31 -14.66 23.23
C ARG A 760 7.47 -13.51 23.79
N SER A 761 7.44 -12.38 23.08
CA SER A 761 6.62 -11.22 23.42
C SER A 761 5.11 -11.50 23.38
N ASP A 762 4.69 -12.47 22.56
CA ASP A 762 3.31 -12.92 22.40
C ASP A 762 2.93 -14.08 23.36
N ALA A 763 3.88 -14.55 24.18
CA ALA A 763 3.60 -15.60 25.15
C ALA A 763 2.77 -15.09 26.33
N PRO A 764 1.90 -15.93 26.91
CA PRO A 764 1.23 -15.65 28.18
C PRO A 764 2.20 -15.18 29.28
N ALA A 765 1.74 -14.26 30.14
CA ALA A 765 2.57 -13.61 31.15
C ALA A 765 3.00 -14.55 32.30
N ASP A 766 2.40 -15.72 32.42
CA ASP A 766 2.68 -16.74 33.44
C ASP A 766 3.88 -17.65 33.09
N VAL A 767 4.50 -17.47 31.92
CA VAL A 767 5.68 -18.24 31.49
C VAL A 767 6.91 -17.33 31.45
N ASP A 768 7.66 -17.23 32.55
CA ASP A 768 8.86 -16.37 32.59
C ASP A 768 10.05 -16.97 31.84
N VAL A 769 10.35 -18.26 32.01
CA VAL A 769 11.51 -18.92 31.38
C VAL A 769 11.07 -20.10 30.52
N GLN A 770 11.24 -19.96 29.21
CA GLN A 770 11.19 -21.06 28.25
C GLN A 770 12.61 -21.54 27.98
N HIS A 771 12.94 -22.78 28.37
CA HIS A 771 14.26 -23.37 28.09
C HIS A 771 14.64 -23.30 26.60
N ARG A 772 13.63 -23.39 25.73
CA ARG A 772 13.73 -23.18 24.29
C ARG A 772 12.55 -22.36 23.80
N VAL A 773 12.83 -21.22 23.21
CA VAL A 773 11.86 -20.36 22.54
C VAL A 773 11.72 -20.85 21.09
N PRO A 774 10.55 -21.39 20.69
CA PRO A 774 10.35 -21.90 19.34
C PRO A 774 10.10 -20.76 18.35
N ALA A 775 10.62 -20.93 17.14
CA ALA A 775 10.27 -20.15 15.95
C ALA A 775 9.66 -21.10 14.91
N HIS A 776 8.57 -20.69 14.26
CA HIS A 776 7.98 -21.43 13.15
C HIS A 776 8.94 -21.38 11.94
N PRO A 777 9.31 -22.52 11.32
CA PRO A 777 10.28 -22.55 10.22
C PRO A 777 9.69 -22.15 8.85
N GLY A 778 8.37 -21.95 8.77
CA GLY A 778 7.63 -21.76 7.53
C GLY A 778 7.12 -23.08 6.95
N GLY A 779 6.04 -23.02 6.16
CA GLY A 779 5.38 -24.20 5.59
C GLY A 779 4.02 -24.48 6.22
N LEU A 780 3.65 -25.75 6.38
CA LEU A 780 2.35 -26.11 6.95
C LEU A 780 2.37 -26.05 8.48
N GLY A 781 1.50 -25.21 9.04
CA GLY A 781 1.18 -25.14 10.47
C GLY A 781 0.00 -26.05 10.86
N PRO A 782 -0.59 -25.81 12.06
CA PRO A 782 -1.78 -26.53 12.51
C PRO A 782 -2.92 -26.48 11.50
N ALA A 783 -3.69 -27.58 11.40
CA ALA A 783 -4.79 -27.74 10.44
C ALA A 783 -4.39 -27.61 8.94
N ASN A 784 -3.11 -27.84 8.60
CA ASN A 784 -2.56 -27.70 7.24
C ASN A 784 -2.73 -26.27 6.67
N ALA A 785 -2.82 -25.26 7.53
CA ALA A 785 -2.76 -23.87 7.09
C ALA A 785 -1.31 -23.52 6.72
N LEU A 786 -1.12 -22.87 5.57
CA LEU A 786 0.18 -22.35 5.18
C LEU A 786 0.56 -21.18 6.12
N GLN A 787 1.71 -21.27 6.77
CA GLN A 787 2.24 -20.27 7.69
C GLN A 787 3.66 -19.86 7.27
N PRO A 788 3.99 -18.57 7.34
CA PRO A 788 5.35 -18.08 7.08
C PRO A 788 6.33 -18.53 8.16
N ALA A 789 7.62 -18.41 7.86
CA ALA A 789 8.67 -18.52 8.86
C ALA A 789 8.68 -17.28 9.76
N GLU A 790 8.93 -17.51 11.04
CA GLU A 790 9.11 -16.45 12.03
C GLU A 790 10.58 -16.08 12.16
N ILE A 791 10.87 -14.81 12.43
CA ILE A 791 12.20 -14.37 12.89
C ILE A 791 12.10 -13.90 14.33
N ILE A 792 12.94 -14.49 15.19
CA ILE A 792 13.03 -14.14 16.60
C ILE A 792 14.20 -13.19 16.81
N THR A 793 13.90 -11.99 17.32
CA THR A 793 14.90 -10.93 17.59
C THR A 793 14.74 -10.32 18.99
N LEU A 794 15.76 -9.60 19.46
CA LEU A 794 15.74 -8.88 20.73
C LEU A 794 15.86 -7.37 20.48
N ARG A 795 14.94 -6.59 21.05
CA ARG A 795 15.04 -5.12 21.07
C ARG A 795 15.65 -4.64 22.37
N ASN A 796 16.24 -3.45 22.33
CA ASN A 796 16.88 -2.89 23.52
C ASN A 796 15.90 -2.65 24.68
N GLU A 797 14.66 -2.21 24.39
CA GLU A 797 13.62 -2.05 25.41
C GLU A 797 13.13 -3.37 26.03
N ASP A 798 13.34 -4.50 25.35
CA ASP A 798 12.90 -5.83 25.81
C ASP A 798 14.00 -6.59 26.59
N LEU A 799 15.16 -5.95 26.82
CA LEU A 799 16.30 -6.50 27.55
C LEU A 799 16.53 -5.80 28.90
N THR A 800 16.38 -6.56 29.99
CA THR A 800 16.72 -6.15 31.36
C THR A 800 17.98 -6.86 31.84
N LEU A 801 18.93 -6.11 32.41
CA LEU A 801 20.13 -6.65 33.03
C LEU A 801 20.28 -6.08 34.44
N GLU A 802 20.47 -6.96 35.40
CA GLU A 802 20.69 -6.60 36.81
C GLU A 802 21.94 -7.29 37.37
N VAL A 803 22.45 -6.79 38.49
CA VAL A 803 23.59 -7.42 39.17
C VAL A 803 23.09 -8.55 40.06
N LEU A 804 23.74 -9.71 39.97
CA LEU A 804 23.52 -10.83 40.88
C LEU A 804 24.18 -10.47 42.22
N THR A 805 23.36 -10.26 43.25
CA THR A 805 23.77 -9.89 44.62
C THR A 805 24.09 -11.10 45.46
#